data_AF-A0A954Z724-F1
#
_entry.id   AF-A0A954Z724-F1
#
_cell.length_a   1.000
_cell.length_b   1.000
_cell.length_c   1.000
_cell.angle_alpha   90.00
_cell.angle_beta   90.00
_cell.angle_gamma   90.00
#
_symmetry.space_group_name_H-M   'P 1'
#
loop_
_entity.id
_entity.type
_entity.pdbx_description
1 polymer ?
#
loop_
_entity_poly.entity_id
_entity_poly.type
_entity_poly.pdbx_seq_one_letter_code
_entity_poly.pdbx_strand_id
1 'polypeptide(L)'
;RSSRGGTTGFYNQSDPNNANGQNTLSQRYDDPYFARNISRATAAGIYAGPYHFGRPDIVASTPYAAGIANTGRDEADHMLEVAGAFMRPGYLLPTFDLEAGQSQRTSAQLSAFAVEFSDRIYEATGIRPMVYTGQNYANYINSTVPEVFPELWLARWPNQSNPDAIDVQNGNPPPSPSTANVYGKWNPNHTVANPYPDGHPWAFWQYASTGRLQGISNGSANVDVNVANGGIEFVKDRLVPALWTQDVDGHWETISQWNSDNPGYSAGDVSTGPAPRLPGVDDWVIVDRPSADVAIDLTSGNHTIRKLTLRESLIISGGSLTAGYIPSWDSTPYSAEIEAPLSVTGGGAFIAHTLTVAPAKTLSVDAGTLQFDQLVLPRASATWAALTTTGDFNFVPFANADAEILASDGRGSAGYVDLGGALRGWNVADGGADVDLTVSVDVVNGGLAKRGAGALALHGLQGYDGDTIVEEGQLILSRPTLGDQSDVYVASGGALTLEFSGNDVVHSFYIDGVAQSLGVWGAVGSGAQFTSPFLTGAGFLEVTAAQGPEIQGDFDANGRVDEADLSIWQQGLGTTNGANWALGDADGDEDVDGADFMVWMRAYGAIASQPVVAIVPEPTSCILACTWAWLAAARKVARDSVP
;
A
#
# COMPACT_ATOMS: atom_id res chain seq x y z
N ARG A 1 9.53 12.97 -30.36
CA ARG A 1 10.92 12.49 -30.57
C ARG A 1 11.84 13.36 -29.75
N SER A 2 12.85 12.79 -29.11
CA SER A 2 13.96 13.54 -28.51
C SER A 2 15.16 13.58 -29.44
N SER A 3 15.61 12.40 -29.91
CA SER A 3 16.84 12.27 -30.69
C SER A 3 16.79 11.15 -31.73
N ARG A 4 17.83 11.08 -32.57
CA ARG A 4 18.05 10.07 -33.63
C ARG A 4 19.54 9.83 -33.82
N GLY A 5 19.92 8.58 -34.02
CA GLY A 5 21.30 8.19 -34.31
C GLY A 5 22.23 8.32 -33.10
N GLY A 6 23.53 8.15 -33.31
CA GLY A 6 24.52 8.14 -32.22
C GLY A 6 25.01 9.52 -31.79
N THR A 7 26.04 9.56 -30.94
CA THR A 7 26.56 10.82 -30.36
C THR A 7 27.33 11.71 -31.33
N THR A 8 27.66 11.21 -32.53
CA THR A 8 28.51 11.92 -33.51
C THR A 8 27.83 12.20 -34.85
N GLY A 9 28.41 13.16 -35.58
CA GLY A 9 27.99 13.49 -36.94
C GLY A 9 26.82 14.46 -36.99
N PHE A 10 26.11 14.41 -38.11
CA PHE A 10 25.00 15.31 -38.39
C PHE A 10 23.97 14.58 -39.26
N TYR A 11 22.69 14.90 -39.05
CA TYR A 11 21.60 14.48 -39.92
C TYR A 11 20.70 15.65 -40.29
N ASN A 12 20.59 15.87 -41.59
CA ASN A 12 19.69 16.84 -42.19
C ASN A 12 18.32 16.20 -42.47
N GLN A 13 17.31 16.53 -41.66
CA GLN A 13 15.95 16.04 -41.86
C GLN A 13 15.32 16.45 -43.19
N SER A 14 15.75 17.57 -43.77
CA SER A 14 15.27 18.03 -45.07
C SER A 14 15.94 17.30 -46.24
N ASP A 15 16.95 16.48 -45.95
CA ASP A 15 17.67 15.64 -46.91
C ASP A 15 17.85 14.20 -46.38
N PRO A 16 16.75 13.46 -46.19
CA PRO A 16 16.81 12.12 -45.59
C PRO A 16 17.56 11.11 -46.46
N ASN A 17 17.60 11.33 -47.79
CA ASN A 17 18.33 10.48 -48.75
C ASN A 17 19.81 10.83 -48.84
N ASN A 18 20.26 11.84 -48.09
CA ASN A 18 21.62 12.35 -48.12
C ASN A 18 22.10 12.75 -49.53
N ALA A 19 21.20 13.32 -50.33
CA ALA A 19 21.50 13.73 -51.71
C ALA A 19 22.60 14.79 -51.75
N ASN A 20 22.73 15.60 -50.70
CA ASN A 20 23.73 16.65 -50.56
C ASN A 20 25.00 16.19 -49.81
N GLY A 21 25.08 14.92 -49.37
CA GLY A 21 26.26 14.38 -48.67
C GLY A 21 26.51 14.98 -47.29
N GLN A 22 25.50 15.59 -46.67
CA GLN A 22 25.62 16.25 -45.36
C GLN A 22 25.38 15.31 -44.17
N ASN A 23 24.70 14.19 -44.36
CA ASN A 23 24.49 13.22 -43.30
C ASN A 23 25.79 12.42 -43.09
N THR A 24 26.36 12.49 -41.90
CA THR A 24 27.71 11.99 -41.60
C THR A 24 27.74 11.19 -40.29
N LEU A 25 28.73 10.30 -40.17
CA LEU A 25 29.01 9.47 -39.00
C LEU A 25 27.74 8.77 -38.49
N SER A 26 27.42 8.90 -37.19
CA SER A 26 26.25 8.28 -36.56
C SER A 26 24.91 8.92 -36.97
N GLN A 27 24.94 9.95 -37.82
CA GLN A 27 23.77 10.71 -38.26
C GLN A 27 22.98 11.30 -37.07
N ARG A 28 23.70 11.93 -36.14
CA ARG A 28 23.14 12.61 -34.98
C ARG A 28 22.11 13.66 -35.37
N TYR A 29 20.94 13.58 -34.74
CA TYR A 29 19.94 14.64 -34.77
C TYR A 29 19.25 14.78 -33.41
N ASP A 30 19.23 16.03 -32.93
CA ASP A 30 18.62 16.46 -31.68
C ASP A 30 17.37 17.25 -32.07
N ASP A 31 16.19 16.84 -31.59
CA ASP A 31 14.95 17.50 -31.99
C ASP A 31 14.83 18.90 -31.35
N PRO A 32 14.84 20.00 -32.14
CA PRO A 32 14.91 21.35 -31.59
C PRO A 32 13.63 21.76 -30.88
N TYR A 33 12.56 20.97 -31.00
CA TYR A 33 11.28 21.24 -30.35
C TYR A 33 11.02 20.31 -29.16
N PHE A 34 11.88 19.33 -28.89
CA PHE A 34 11.65 18.32 -27.86
C PHE A 34 11.37 18.95 -26.48
N ALA A 35 12.33 19.68 -25.92
CA ALA A 35 12.22 20.26 -24.57
C ALA A 35 10.97 21.16 -24.44
N ARG A 36 10.71 21.99 -25.45
CA ARG A 36 9.51 22.85 -25.46
C ARG A 36 8.22 22.03 -25.50
N ASN A 37 8.15 21.00 -26.34
CA ASN A 37 6.95 20.21 -26.51
C ASN A 37 6.66 19.38 -25.26
N ILE A 38 7.66 18.70 -24.71
CA ILE A 38 7.46 17.85 -23.52
C ILE A 38 7.08 18.70 -22.30
N SER A 39 7.73 19.85 -22.07
CA SER A 39 7.37 20.74 -20.95
C SER A 39 5.98 21.36 -21.09
N ARG A 40 5.55 21.70 -22.32
CA ARG A 40 4.20 22.25 -22.54
C ARG A 40 3.11 21.17 -22.47
N ALA A 41 3.41 19.96 -22.91
CA ALA A 41 2.49 18.83 -22.80
C ALA A 41 2.22 18.52 -21.32
N THR A 42 3.27 18.35 -20.51
CA THR A 42 3.08 18.06 -19.08
C THR A 42 2.45 19.22 -18.31
N ALA A 43 2.80 20.47 -18.63
CA ALA A 43 2.12 21.64 -18.06
C ALA A 43 0.61 21.72 -18.41
N ALA A 44 0.19 21.08 -19.50
CA ALA A 44 -1.21 20.97 -19.91
C ALA A 44 -1.92 19.74 -19.30
N GLY A 45 -1.25 18.96 -18.43
CA GLY A 45 -1.79 17.75 -17.83
C GLY A 45 -1.70 16.50 -18.72
N ILE A 46 -0.89 16.54 -19.79
CA ILE A 46 -0.67 15.39 -20.68
C ILE A 46 0.54 14.59 -20.18
N TYR A 47 0.36 13.29 -19.91
CA TYR A 47 1.48 12.39 -19.69
C TYR A 47 2.29 12.24 -20.98
N ALA A 48 3.58 12.58 -20.91
CA ALA A 48 4.48 12.62 -22.06
C ALA A 48 5.81 11.94 -21.73
N GLY A 49 6.44 11.33 -22.73
CA GLY A 49 7.75 10.70 -22.61
C GLY A 49 8.61 10.92 -23.85
N PRO A 50 9.95 10.83 -23.72
CA PRO A 50 10.85 10.91 -24.86
C PRO A 50 10.89 9.62 -25.67
N TYR A 51 11.18 9.74 -26.96
CA TYR A 51 11.53 8.58 -27.79
C TYR A 51 12.74 8.86 -28.69
N HIS A 52 13.58 7.84 -28.87
CA HIS A 52 14.78 7.87 -29.69
C HIS A 52 14.63 7.03 -30.96
N PHE A 53 14.76 7.65 -32.14
CA PHE A 53 14.74 6.91 -33.42
C PHE A 53 16.08 6.20 -33.62
N GLY A 54 16.07 4.87 -33.48
CA GLY A 54 17.27 4.05 -33.59
C GLY A 54 17.82 4.01 -35.02
N ARG A 55 19.14 4.03 -35.17
CA ARG A 55 19.84 3.91 -36.46
C ARG A 55 20.79 2.71 -36.55
N PRO A 56 20.32 1.48 -36.23
CA PRO A 56 21.12 0.27 -36.44
C PRO A 56 21.41 -0.01 -37.93
N ASP A 57 20.74 0.67 -38.87
CA ASP A 57 21.07 0.66 -40.30
C ASP A 57 22.40 1.33 -40.63
N ILE A 58 22.94 2.17 -39.74
CA ILE A 58 24.29 2.73 -39.87
C ILE A 58 25.32 1.69 -39.45
N VAL A 59 25.73 0.87 -40.43
CA VAL A 59 26.86 -0.05 -40.34
C VAL A 59 28.12 0.56 -40.95
N ALA A 60 29.29 -0.06 -40.74
CA ALA A 60 30.58 0.45 -41.22
C ALA A 60 30.64 0.73 -42.74
N SER A 61 29.88 -0.02 -43.54
CA SER A 61 29.79 0.17 -45.00
C SER A 61 28.77 1.23 -45.44
N THR A 62 28.04 1.84 -44.49
CA THR A 62 27.07 2.88 -44.82
C THR A 62 27.81 4.11 -45.35
N PRO A 63 27.35 4.71 -46.48
CA PRO A 63 27.94 5.92 -46.99
C PRO A 63 28.07 7.00 -45.92
N TYR A 64 29.25 7.63 -45.85
CA TYR A 64 29.58 8.72 -44.93
C TYR A 64 29.62 8.35 -43.43
N ALA A 65 29.51 7.07 -43.07
CA ALA A 65 29.70 6.59 -41.70
C ALA A 65 31.18 6.52 -41.26
N ALA A 66 32.11 6.86 -42.16
CA ALA A 66 33.56 6.81 -41.92
C ALA A 66 34.10 5.45 -41.42
N GLY A 67 33.44 4.35 -41.79
CA GLY A 67 33.82 3.01 -41.33
C GLY A 67 33.35 2.67 -39.90
N ILE A 68 32.60 3.57 -39.25
CA ILE A 68 32.13 3.41 -37.88
C ILE A 68 30.67 2.99 -37.93
N ALA A 69 30.34 1.84 -37.32
CA ALA A 69 28.96 1.41 -37.15
C ALA A 69 28.39 1.99 -35.86
N ASN A 70 27.10 2.34 -35.86
CA ASN A 70 26.41 2.68 -34.62
C ASN A 70 26.34 1.43 -33.73
N THR A 71 26.37 1.67 -32.42
CA THR A 71 26.11 0.66 -31.37
C THR A 71 24.89 1.08 -30.56
N GLY A 72 24.25 0.11 -29.90
CA GLY A 72 23.09 0.42 -29.06
C GLY A 72 23.45 1.36 -27.91
N ARG A 73 24.66 1.16 -27.35
CA ARG A 73 25.21 2.00 -26.29
C ARG A 73 25.42 3.46 -26.72
N ASP A 74 26.01 3.71 -27.89
CA ASP A 74 26.21 5.07 -28.42
C ASP A 74 24.88 5.81 -28.65
N GLU A 75 23.86 5.11 -29.15
CA GLU A 75 22.54 5.69 -29.35
C GLU A 75 21.79 5.95 -28.03
N ALA A 76 21.97 5.07 -27.04
CA ALA A 76 21.45 5.30 -25.69
C ALA A 76 22.15 6.49 -25.01
N ASP A 77 23.47 6.63 -25.14
CA ASP A 77 24.22 7.79 -24.63
C ASP A 77 23.69 9.09 -25.25
N HIS A 78 23.43 9.10 -26.56
CA HIS A 78 22.81 10.26 -27.21
C HIS A 78 21.38 10.54 -26.69
N MET A 79 20.55 9.52 -26.47
CA MET A 79 19.23 9.72 -25.84
C MET A 79 19.35 10.32 -24.44
N LEU A 80 20.31 9.85 -23.63
CA LEU A 80 20.55 10.35 -22.29
C LEU A 80 21.02 11.82 -22.30
N GLU A 81 21.90 12.20 -23.23
CA GLU A 81 22.34 13.59 -23.40
C GLU A 81 21.17 14.55 -23.68
N VAL A 82 20.23 14.15 -24.55
CA VAL A 82 19.14 15.04 -25.01
C VAL A 82 17.91 14.99 -24.11
N ALA A 83 17.62 13.82 -23.53
CA ALA A 83 16.35 13.57 -22.84
C ALA A 83 16.50 12.92 -21.45
N GLY A 84 17.71 12.63 -20.98
CA GLY A 84 17.94 12.03 -19.66
C GLY A 84 17.31 12.86 -18.54
N ALA A 85 17.27 14.17 -18.69
CA ALA A 85 16.62 15.08 -17.74
C ALA A 85 15.09 14.88 -17.62
N PHE A 86 14.46 14.05 -18.46
CA PHE A 86 13.03 13.73 -18.43
C PHE A 86 12.75 12.25 -18.14
N MET A 87 13.79 11.42 -17.91
CA MET A 87 13.63 10.00 -17.55
C MET A 87 13.45 9.85 -16.04
N ARG A 88 12.41 10.50 -15.50
CA ARG A 88 12.15 10.63 -14.05
C ARG A 88 10.65 10.71 -13.75
N PRO A 89 10.22 10.65 -12.48
CA PRO A 89 8.81 10.59 -12.10
C PRO A 89 7.95 11.71 -12.68
N GLY A 90 6.76 11.37 -13.17
CA GLY A 90 5.83 12.26 -13.86
C GLY A 90 5.94 12.27 -15.40
N TYR A 91 6.85 11.47 -15.97
CA TYR A 91 6.98 11.28 -17.42
C TYR A 91 6.73 9.82 -17.80
N LEU A 92 6.22 9.59 -19.00
CA LEU A 92 6.14 8.23 -19.55
C LEU A 92 7.55 7.65 -19.75
N LEU A 93 7.67 6.33 -19.63
CA LEU A 93 8.90 5.59 -19.86
C LEU A 93 9.60 6.03 -21.17
N PRO A 94 10.95 6.16 -21.18
CA PRO A 94 11.67 6.45 -22.41
C PRO A 94 11.42 5.33 -23.44
N THR A 95 11.25 5.70 -24.70
CA THR A 95 10.92 4.73 -25.77
C THR A 95 12.05 4.61 -26.78
N PHE A 96 12.47 3.38 -27.07
CA PHE A 96 13.32 3.06 -28.21
C PHE A 96 12.46 2.81 -29.45
N ASP A 97 12.61 3.62 -30.49
CA ASP A 97 11.92 3.48 -31.76
C ASP A 97 12.78 2.64 -32.72
N LEU A 98 12.40 1.36 -32.86
CA LEU A 98 13.10 0.35 -33.66
C LEU A 98 12.39 0.11 -35.00
N GLU A 99 12.81 0.88 -36.00
CA GLU A 99 12.24 0.84 -37.36
C GLU A 99 13.30 0.76 -38.47
N ALA A 100 14.58 0.58 -38.12
CA ALA A 100 15.69 0.49 -39.07
C ALA A 100 16.58 -0.74 -38.83
N GLY A 101 17.44 -1.05 -39.80
CA GLY A 101 18.55 -2.00 -39.66
C GLY A 101 18.28 -3.45 -40.06
N GLN A 102 17.03 -3.85 -40.33
CA GLN A 102 16.71 -5.23 -40.71
C GLN A 102 17.39 -5.68 -42.02
N SER A 103 17.68 -4.75 -42.95
CA SER A 103 18.40 -5.05 -44.20
C SER A 103 19.93 -5.13 -44.03
N GLN A 104 20.47 -4.56 -42.95
CA GLN A 104 21.91 -4.43 -42.73
C GLN A 104 22.42 -5.39 -41.65
N ARG A 105 21.57 -5.81 -40.72
CA ARG A 105 21.92 -6.64 -39.57
C ARG A 105 21.13 -7.93 -39.58
N THR A 106 21.77 -9.03 -39.18
CA THR A 106 21.06 -10.27 -38.87
C THR A 106 20.14 -10.10 -37.66
N SER A 107 19.17 -11.01 -37.49
CA SER A 107 18.30 -11.05 -36.30
C SER A 107 19.08 -10.96 -34.98
N ALA A 108 20.17 -11.72 -34.86
CA ALA A 108 21.02 -11.70 -33.67
C ALA A 108 21.72 -10.35 -33.46
N GLN A 109 22.25 -9.75 -34.53
CA GLN A 109 22.94 -8.46 -34.47
C GLN A 109 21.99 -7.30 -34.17
N LEU A 110 20.77 -7.32 -34.70
CA LEU A 110 19.76 -6.29 -34.42
C LEU A 110 19.24 -6.43 -32.99
N SER A 111 19.02 -7.66 -32.51
CA SER A 111 18.60 -7.92 -31.13
C SER A 111 19.67 -7.49 -30.13
N ALA A 112 20.94 -7.80 -30.39
CA ALA A 112 22.06 -7.36 -29.56
C ALA A 112 22.16 -5.82 -29.49
N PHE A 113 21.95 -5.12 -30.61
CA PHE A 113 21.90 -3.66 -30.64
C PHE A 113 20.78 -3.10 -29.73
N ALA A 114 19.56 -3.66 -29.83
CA ALA A 114 18.45 -3.22 -28.99
C ALA A 114 18.70 -3.52 -27.50
N VAL A 115 19.27 -4.69 -27.17
CA VAL A 115 19.64 -5.05 -25.80
C VAL A 115 20.68 -4.09 -25.24
N GLU A 116 21.75 -3.80 -25.99
CA GLU A 116 22.77 -2.81 -25.58
C GLU A 116 22.17 -1.43 -25.30
N PHE A 117 21.19 -1.00 -26.10
CA PHE A 117 20.47 0.25 -25.88
C PHE A 117 19.71 0.22 -24.54
N SER A 118 18.88 -0.80 -24.32
CA SER A 118 18.09 -0.93 -23.09
C SER A 118 18.97 -1.05 -21.85
N ASP A 119 20.02 -1.87 -21.90
CA ASP A 119 20.96 -2.05 -20.80
C ASP A 119 21.65 -0.74 -20.44
N ARG A 120 22.07 0.05 -21.44
CA ARG A 120 22.70 1.34 -21.16
C ARG A 120 21.76 2.35 -20.49
N ILE A 121 20.48 2.39 -20.91
CA ILE A 121 19.46 3.22 -20.24
C ILE A 121 19.26 2.74 -18.80
N TYR A 122 19.08 1.43 -18.59
CA TYR A 122 18.92 0.84 -17.26
C TYR A 122 20.12 1.11 -16.34
N GLU A 123 21.34 0.99 -16.85
CA GLU A 123 22.57 1.34 -16.12
C GLU A 123 22.60 2.82 -15.69
N ALA A 124 22.06 3.74 -16.50
CA ALA A 124 22.05 5.16 -16.19
C ALA A 124 20.93 5.56 -15.22
N THR A 125 19.76 4.91 -15.30
CA THR A 125 18.53 5.44 -14.71
C THR A 125 17.78 4.45 -13.82
N GLY A 126 18.17 3.18 -13.78
CA GLY A 126 17.44 2.10 -13.10
C GLY A 126 16.12 1.72 -13.77
N ILE A 127 15.84 2.21 -14.98
CA ILE A 127 14.55 2.07 -15.66
C ILE A 127 14.75 1.35 -16.99
N ARG A 128 13.85 0.40 -17.30
CA ARG A 128 13.81 -0.23 -18.62
C ARG A 128 12.94 0.60 -19.58
N PRO A 129 13.44 0.97 -20.77
CA PRO A 129 12.64 1.67 -21.77
C PRO A 129 11.51 0.82 -22.34
N MET A 130 10.49 1.47 -22.90
CA MET A 130 9.55 0.84 -23.84
C MET A 130 10.21 0.65 -25.20
N VAL A 131 9.66 -0.23 -26.04
CA VAL A 131 10.03 -0.29 -27.46
C VAL A 131 8.83 0.04 -28.34
N TYR A 132 9.02 1.00 -29.23
CA TYR A 132 8.13 1.21 -30.36
C TYR A 132 8.65 0.44 -31.56
N THR A 133 7.80 -0.40 -32.16
CA THR A 133 8.19 -1.14 -33.35
C THR A 133 6.99 -1.63 -34.17
N GLY A 134 7.21 -1.81 -35.47
CA GLY A 134 6.25 -2.44 -36.36
C GLY A 134 6.36 -3.97 -36.35
N GLN A 135 5.28 -4.63 -36.78
CA GLN A 135 5.18 -6.10 -36.83
C GLN A 135 6.38 -6.80 -37.51
N ASN A 136 6.94 -6.21 -38.56
CA ASN A 136 8.08 -6.81 -39.29
C ASN A 136 9.30 -6.99 -38.37
N TYR A 137 9.65 -5.95 -37.62
CA TYR A 137 10.77 -5.94 -36.69
C TYR A 137 10.48 -6.82 -35.47
N ALA A 138 9.26 -6.75 -34.93
CA ALA A 138 8.82 -7.60 -33.81
C ALA A 138 8.95 -9.10 -34.10
N ASN A 139 8.80 -9.53 -35.37
CA ASN A 139 9.01 -10.92 -35.79
C ASN A 139 10.46 -11.25 -36.17
N TYR A 140 11.26 -10.25 -36.54
CA TYR A 140 12.64 -10.41 -36.99
C TYR A 140 13.64 -10.56 -35.85
N ILE A 141 13.48 -9.77 -34.79
CA ILE A 141 14.27 -9.87 -33.55
C ILE A 141 14.08 -11.22 -32.84
N ASN A 142 14.97 -11.54 -31.90
CA ASN A 142 14.92 -12.77 -31.10
C ASN A 142 14.33 -12.51 -29.68
N SER A 143 14.21 -13.56 -28.87
CA SER A 143 13.52 -13.50 -27.56
C SER A 143 14.25 -12.68 -26.49
N THR A 144 15.50 -12.26 -26.69
CA THR A 144 16.21 -11.48 -25.67
C THR A 144 15.72 -10.03 -25.60
N VAL A 145 15.04 -9.53 -26.64
CA VAL A 145 14.55 -8.15 -26.67
C VAL A 145 13.34 -7.94 -25.75
N PRO A 146 12.28 -8.78 -25.78
CA PRO A 146 11.18 -8.68 -24.81
C PRO A 146 11.61 -8.74 -23.34
N GLU A 147 12.70 -9.46 -23.02
CA GLU A 147 13.22 -9.57 -21.64
C GLU A 147 13.70 -8.22 -21.08
N VAL A 148 14.16 -7.31 -21.95
CA VAL A 148 14.68 -5.98 -21.56
C VAL A 148 13.84 -4.82 -22.09
N PHE A 149 12.74 -5.10 -22.77
CA PHE A 149 11.71 -4.16 -23.19
C PHE A 149 10.34 -4.78 -22.88
N PRO A 150 9.92 -4.80 -21.61
CA PRO A 150 8.67 -5.45 -21.20
C PRO A 150 7.44 -4.76 -21.80
N GLU A 151 7.55 -3.47 -22.14
CA GLU A 151 6.45 -2.66 -22.66
C GLU A 151 6.57 -2.46 -24.19
N LEU A 152 5.64 -3.05 -24.94
CA LEU A 152 5.55 -2.93 -26.40
C LEU A 152 4.59 -1.81 -26.81
N TRP A 153 5.11 -0.81 -27.52
CA TRP A 153 4.31 0.13 -28.31
C TRP A 153 4.29 -0.33 -29.78
N LEU A 154 3.17 -0.92 -30.19
CA LEU A 154 3.05 -1.54 -31.50
C LEU A 154 2.58 -0.54 -32.57
N ALA A 155 3.28 -0.50 -33.71
CA ALA A 155 2.81 0.19 -34.91
C ALA A 155 2.00 -0.78 -35.80
N ARG A 156 0.70 -0.52 -35.97
CA ARG A 156 -0.17 -1.30 -36.87
C ARG A 156 -1.33 -0.46 -37.37
N TRP A 157 -1.35 -0.15 -38.67
CA TRP A 157 -2.36 0.74 -39.20
C TRP A 157 -3.43 0.01 -40.05
N PRO A 158 -4.60 -0.34 -39.49
CA PRO A 158 -5.65 -1.04 -40.25
C PRO A 158 -6.36 -0.13 -41.24
N ASN A 159 -6.50 1.17 -40.95
CA ASN A 159 -7.16 2.14 -41.80
C ASN A 159 -6.43 3.48 -41.76
N GLN A 160 -6.09 4.01 -42.94
CA GLN A 160 -5.41 5.29 -43.14
C GLN A 160 -5.85 5.99 -44.44
N SER A 161 -6.87 5.45 -45.12
CA SER A 161 -7.25 5.89 -46.46
C SER A 161 -7.99 7.22 -46.44
N ASN A 162 -8.71 7.51 -45.34
CA ASN A 162 -9.36 8.78 -45.10
C ASN A 162 -8.90 9.37 -43.75
N PRO A 163 -7.89 10.25 -43.76
CA PRO A 163 -7.40 10.99 -42.59
C PRO A 163 -8.48 11.65 -41.73
N ASP A 164 -9.56 12.13 -42.37
CA ASP A 164 -10.62 12.89 -41.72
C ASP A 164 -11.70 11.99 -41.07
N ALA A 165 -11.60 10.67 -41.23
CA ALA A 165 -12.57 9.70 -40.74
C ALA A 165 -11.89 8.41 -40.23
N ILE A 166 -10.83 8.56 -39.42
CA ILE A 166 -10.20 7.44 -38.71
C ILE A 166 -10.81 7.33 -37.32
N ASP A 167 -11.56 6.26 -37.07
CA ASP A 167 -12.17 5.99 -35.78
C ASP A 167 -11.11 5.69 -34.69
N VAL A 168 -11.36 6.16 -33.47
CA VAL A 168 -10.60 5.75 -32.28
C VAL A 168 -10.80 4.25 -32.07
N GLN A 169 -9.71 3.51 -31.89
CA GLN A 169 -9.77 2.06 -31.76
C GLN A 169 -10.08 1.64 -30.32
N ASN A 170 -10.93 0.64 -30.16
CA ASN A 170 -11.35 0.07 -28.86
C ASN A 170 -11.17 -1.46 -28.80
N GLY A 171 -10.35 -2.00 -29.70
CA GLY A 171 -10.04 -3.42 -29.78
C GLY A 171 -8.54 -3.65 -29.87
N ASN A 172 -8.17 -4.85 -30.31
CA ASN A 172 -6.77 -5.24 -30.43
C ASN A 172 -6.19 -4.95 -31.82
N PRO A 173 -4.87 -4.71 -31.93
CA PRO A 173 -4.17 -4.59 -33.19
C PRO A 173 -4.43 -5.81 -34.09
N PRO A 174 -4.97 -5.65 -35.31
CA PRO A 174 -5.25 -6.77 -36.18
C PRO A 174 -3.99 -7.28 -36.89
N PRO A 175 -3.93 -8.56 -37.30
CA PRO A 175 -2.83 -9.07 -38.10
C PRO A 175 -2.67 -8.31 -39.43
N SER A 176 -1.45 -8.32 -39.99
CA SER A 176 -1.19 -7.89 -41.36
C SER A 176 -1.52 -9.01 -42.36
N PRO A 177 -1.91 -8.70 -43.61
CA PRO A 177 -1.99 -9.71 -44.68
C PRO A 177 -0.69 -10.51 -44.89
N SER A 178 0.47 -9.96 -44.51
CA SER A 178 1.79 -10.58 -44.70
C SER A 178 2.21 -11.50 -43.57
N THR A 179 1.65 -11.39 -42.37
CA THR A 179 2.08 -12.17 -41.18
C THR A 179 0.95 -12.22 -40.16
N ALA A 180 0.65 -13.43 -39.66
CA ALA A 180 -0.42 -13.63 -38.69
C ALA A 180 -0.05 -13.15 -37.27
N ASN A 181 1.21 -13.28 -36.84
CA ASN A 181 1.64 -12.83 -35.51
C ASN A 181 1.96 -11.33 -35.52
N VAL A 182 1.04 -10.50 -35.02
CA VAL A 182 1.20 -9.05 -34.97
C VAL A 182 2.18 -8.59 -33.86
N TYR A 183 2.28 -9.34 -32.77
CA TYR A 183 3.09 -9.00 -31.60
C TYR A 183 4.51 -9.57 -31.65
N GLY A 184 4.78 -10.49 -32.58
CA GLY A 184 6.11 -11.09 -32.76
C GLY A 184 6.60 -11.80 -31.49
N LYS A 185 7.81 -11.48 -31.03
CA LYS A 185 8.44 -12.15 -29.87
C LYS A 185 7.80 -11.83 -28.52
N TRP A 186 6.96 -10.81 -28.42
CA TRP A 186 6.17 -10.52 -27.22
C TRP A 186 4.98 -11.47 -27.04
N ASN A 187 4.55 -12.15 -28.11
CA ASN A 187 3.58 -13.25 -28.01
C ASN A 187 3.99 -14.38 -28.97
N PRO A 188 4.97 -15.23 -28.57
CA PRO A 188 5.48 -16.29 -29.43
C PRO A 188 4.43 -17.38 -29.73
N ASN A 189 3.37 -17.48 -28.90
CA ASN A 189 2.31 -18.48 -29.02
C ASN A 189 1.07 -17.96 -29.78
N HIS A 190 1.14 -16.77 -30.40
CA HIS A 190 0.04 -16.22 -31.18
C HIS A 190 -0.30 -17.14 -32.36
N THR A 191 -1.57 -17.57 -32.47
CA THR A 191 -2.06 -18.38 -33.60
C THR A 191 -3.31 -17.76 -34.21
N VAL A 192 -3.64 -18.09 -35.46
CA VAL A 192 -4.91 -17.64 -36.08
C VAL A 192 -6.14 -18.21 -35.34
N ALA A 193 -5.98 -19.37 -34.67
CA ALA A 193 -7.02 -20.03 -33.88
C ALA A 193 -7.14 -19.47 -32.45
N ASN A 194 -6.08 -18.84 -31.94
CA ASN A 194 -6.06 -18.09 -30.69
C ASN A 194 -5.37 -16.74 -30.95
N PRO A 195 -6.07 -15.78 -31.59
CA PRO A 195 -5.50 -14.48 -31.91
C PRO A 195 -5.21 -13.64 -30.65
N TYR A 196 -5.77 -14.04 -29.50
CA TYR A 196 -5.76 -13.29 -28.25
C TYR A 196 -5.63 -14.23 -27.03
N PRO A 197 -4.50 -14.95 -26.84
CA PRO A 197 -4.25 -15.63 -25.58
C PRO A 197 -4.14 -14.59 -24.45
N ASP A 198 -4.55 -14.97 -23.24
CA ASP A 198 -4.68 -14.08 -22.08
C ASP A 198 -3.47 -13.15 -21.89
N GLY A 199 -3.75 -11.85 -21.69
CA GLY A 199 -2.77 -10.86 -21.24
C GLY A 199 -2.22 -9.86 -22.27
N HIS A 200 -2.64 -9.88 -23.55
CA HIS A 200 -2.31 -8.89 -24.61
C HIS A 200 -0.99 -8.09 -24.41
N PRO A 201 0.12 -8.44 -25.06
CA PRO A 201 1.44 -7.97 -24.61
C PRO A 201 1.79 -6.55 -25.07
N TRP A 202 0.82 -5.75 -25.50
CA TRP A 202 1.04 -4.39 -25.99
C TRP A 202 0.53 -3.37 -24.96
N ALA A 203 1.31 -2.31 -24.76
CA ALA A 203 0.99 -1.19 -23.88
C ALA A 203 0.26 -0.08 -24.66
N PHE A 204 0.85 0.30 -25.79
CA PHE A 204 0.34 1.33 -26.67
C PHE A 204 0.23 0.80 -28.09
N TRP A 205 -0.74 1.29 -28.83
CA TRP A 205 -0.95 0.95 -30.23
C TRP A 205 -1.05 2.21 -31.06
N GLN A 206 -0.07 2.42 -31.94
CA GLN A 206 -0.17 3.41 -33.00
C GLN A 206 -1.04 2.85 -34.13
N TYR A 207 -2.28 3.34 -34.21
CA TYR A 207 -3.31 2.79 -35.10
C TYR A 207 -3.45 3.54 -36.41
N ALA A 208 -2.89 4.75 -36.53
CA ALA A 208 -2.71 5.44 -37.79
C ALA A 208 -1.58 6.47 -37.71
N SER A 209 -0.95 6.76 -38.85
CA SER A 209 0.05 7.84 -39.02
C SER A 209 -0.53 9.11 -39.67
N THR A 210 -1.81 9.07 -40.00
CA THR A 210 -2.50 10.07 -40.84
C THR A 210 -3.70 10.70 -40.13
N GLY A 211 -3.83 10.52 -38.82
CA GLY A 211 -4.90 11.14 -38.05
C GLY A 211 -4.86 12.67 -38.15
N ARG A 212 -5.95 13.33 -37.78
CA ARG A 212 -6.07 14.79 -37.73
C ARG A 212 -6.48 15.25 -36.34
N LEU A 213 -5.75 16.22 -35.78
CA LEU A 213 -6.09 16.87 -34.51
C LEU A 213 -6.09 18.38 -34.68
N GLN A 214 -7.15 19.05 -34.23
CA GLN A 214 -7.27 20.51 -34.35
C GLN A 214 -6.11 21.26 -33.69
N GLY A 215 -5.58 20.74 -32.57
CA GLY A 215 -4.41 21.30 -31.88
C GLY A 215 -3.09 21.22 -32.67
N ILE A 216 -3.06 20.49 -33.80
CA ILE A 216 -1.85 20.29 -34.61
C ILE A 216 -2.11 20.85 -36.01
N SER A 217 -1.47 21.98 -36.32
CA SER A 217 -1.63 22.70 -37.60
C SER A 217 -3.11 22.94 -37.98
N ASN A 218 -3.97 23.27 -37.01
CA ASN A 218 -5.42 23.48 -37.24
C ASN A 218 -6.10 22.29 -37.94
N GLY A 219 -5.65 21.06 -37.65
CA GLY A 219 -6.17 19.84 -38.27
C GLY A 219 -5.68 19.58 -39.70
N SER A 220 -4.75 20.39 -40.24
CA SER A 220 -4.27 20.24 -41.63
C SER A 220 -3.02 19.39 -41.77
N ALA A 221 -2.36 19.01 -40.68
CA ALA A 221 -1.19 18.12 -40.69
C ALA A 221 -1.57 16.71 -40.28
N ASN A 222 -0.88 15.71 -40.84
CA ASN A 222 -1.03 14.33 -40.40
C ASN A 222 -0.39 14.20 -39.02
N VAL A 223 -1.01 13.42 -38.14
CA VAL A 223 -0.45 13.08 -36.84
C VAL A 223 -0.62 11.59 -36.56
N ASP A 224 0.40 11.02 -35.94
CA ASP A 224 0.33 9.68 -35.36
C ASP A 224 -0.67 9.67 -34.19
N VAL A 225 -1.61 8.74 -34.23
CA VAL A 225 -2.63 8.57 -33.20
C VAL A 225 -2.49 7.21 -32.54
N ASN A 226 -2.66 7.20 -31.22
CA ASN A 226 -2.38 6.06 -30.37
C ASN A 226 -3.52 5.79 -29.38
N VAL A 227 -3.67 4.53 -28.98
CA VAL A 227 -4.51 4.11 -27.85
C VAL A 227 -3.68 3.29 -26.86
N ALA A 228 -4.08 3.29 -25.59
CA ALA A 228 -3.51 2.44 -24.55
C ALA A 228 -4.35 1.17 -24.38
N ASN A 229 -3.73 0.08 -23.92
CA ASN A 229 -4.39 -1.19 -23.63
C ASN A 229 -5.13 -1.20 -22.28
N GLY A 230 -5.62 -0.04 -21.84
CA GLY A 230 -6.27 0.16 -20.55
C GLY A 230 -6.72 1.61 -20.35
N GLY A 231 -7.23 1.92 -19.16
CA GLY A 231 -7.64 3.26 -18.77
C GLY A 231 -6.47 4.12 -18.29
N ILE A 232 -6.78 5.15 -17.49
CA ILE A 232 -5.76 6.10 -17.04
C ILE A 232 -4.80 5.47 -16.03
N GLU A 233 -5.25 4.52 -15.21
CA GLU A 233 -4.40 3.85 -14.23
C GLU A 233 -3.40 2.92 -14.94
N PHE A 234 -3.81 2.27 -16.02
CA PHE A 234 -2.90 1.55 -16.91
C PHE A 234 -1.79 2.44 -17.49
N VAL A 235 -2.14 3.66 -17.92
CA VAL A 235 -1.15 4.63 -18.44
C VAL A 235 -0.21 5.11 -17.33
N LYS A 236 -0.73 5.37 -16.14
CA LYS A 236 0.08 5.78 -14.97
C LYS A 236 1.07 4.69 -14.53
N ASP A 237 0.75 3.42 -14.73
CA ASP A 237 1.71 2.32 -14.50
C ASP A 237 2.91 2.33 -15.47
N ARG A 238 2.84 3.11 -16.56
CA ARG A 238 3.94 3.34 -17.53
C ARG A 238 4.56 4.72 -17.39
N LEU A 239 4.34 5.40 -16.26
CA LEU A 239 5.20 6.49 -15.85
C LEU A 239 6.52 5.92 -15.31
N VAL A 240 7.58 6.70 -15.45
CA VAL A 240 8.83 6.42 -14.74
C VAL A 240 8.53 6.38 -13.23
N PRO A 241 8.85 5.27 -12.53
CA PRO A 241 8.63 5.18 -11.09
C PRO A 241 9.56 6.13 -10.33
N ALA A 242 9.11 6.56 -9.15
CA ALA A 242 9.95 7.21 -8.16
C ALA A 242 10.80 6.15 -7.47
N LEU A 243 12.09 6.18 -7.77
CA LEU A 243 13.07 5.21 -7.28
C LEU A 243 13.90 5.86 -6.17
N TRP A 244 14.14 5.09 -5.11
CA TRP A 244 15.16 5.41 -4.13
C TRP A 244 16.55 5.05 -4.70
N THR A 245 17.50 5.97 -4.69
CA THR A 245 18.75 5.89 -5.48
C THR A 245 20.05 6.04 -4.71
N GLN A 246 20.03 6.43 -3.43
CA GLN A 246 21.27 6.67 -2.66
C GLN A 246 21.35 5.79 -1.41
N ASP A 247 22.58 5.56 -0.93
CA ASP A 247 22.93 4.65 0.19
C ASP A 247 23.31 5.42 1.48
N VAL A 248 22.79 6.63 1.70
CA VAL A 248 23.36 7.56 2.72
C VAL A 248 22.50 7.78 3.98
N ASP A 249 21.46 8.64 3.91
CA ASP A 249 20.84 9.23 5.12
C ASP A 249 19.49 8.58 5.51
N GLY A 250 18.90 7.77 4.63
CA GLY A 250 17.62 7.09 4.87
C GLY A 250 16.43 8.04 5.01
N HIS A 251 16.56 9.35 4.83
CA HIS A 251 15.47 10.28 5.14
C HIS A 251 14.54 10.49 3.95
N TRP A 252 13.27 10.12 4.09
CA TRP A 252 12.27 10.22 3.00
C TRP A 252 12.20 11.61 2.40
N GLU A 253 12.35 12.65 3.24
CA GLU A 253 12.24 14.05 2.88
C GLU A 253 13.48 14.61 2.14
N THR A 254 14.58 13.86 2.06
CA THR A 254 15.78 14.27 1.32
C THR A 254 15.59 14.03 -0.17
N ILE A 255 15.37 15.09 -0.96
CA ILE A 255 15.12 14.98 -2.40
C ILE A 255 16.24 14.26 -3.16
N SER A 256 17.51 14.45 -2.77
CA SER A 256 18.66 13.80 -3.42
C SER A 256 18.67 12.27 -3.29
N GLN A 257 17.83 11.69 -2.42
CA GLN A 257 17.62 10.24 -2.35
C GLN A 257 16.83 9.71 -3.56
N TRP A 258 16.06 10.55 -4.23
CA TRP A 258 15.10 10.14 -5.25
C TRP A 258 15.62 10.39 -6.67
N ASN A 259 15.24 9.54 -7.63
CA ASN A 259 15.51 9.78 -9.06
C ASN A 259 14.75 11.00 -9.64
N SER A 260 13.86 11.63 -8.86
CA SER A 260 13.27 12.93 -9.14
C SER A 260 14.21 14.10 -8.85
N ASP A 261 15.36 13.88 -8.20
CA ASP A 261 16.39 14.91 -8.07
C ASP A 261 16.94 15.34 -9.44
N ASN A 262 17.15 16.63 -9.60
CA ASN A 262 17.65 17.23 -10.82
C ASN A 262 18.60 18.39 -10.47
N PRO A 263 19.85 18.10 -10.07
CA PRO A 263 20.81 19.13 -9.68
C PRO A 263 21.19 20.06 -10.85
N GLY A 264 20.94 19.64 -12.10
CA GLY A 264 21.13 20.46 -13.30
C GLY A 264 19.96 21.40 -13.63
N TYR A 265 18.86 21.37 -12.86
CA TYR A 265 17.69 22.20 -13.11
C TYR A 265 18.02 23.69 -13.03
N SER A 266 17.55 24.45 -14.03
CA SER A 266 17.61 25.91 -14.06
C SER A 266 16.24 26.48 -14.36
N ALA A 267 15.73 27.31 -13.42
CA ALA A 267 14.41 27.90 -13.54
C ALA A 267 14.28 28.76 -14.81
N GLY A 268 13.27 28.45 -15.64
CA GLY A 268 13.02 29.14 -16.90
C GLY A 268 13.75 28.54 -18.11
N ASP A 269 14.69 27.60 -17.92
CA ASP A 269 15.32 26.85 -18.99
C ASP A 269 14.72 25.44 -19.13
N VAL A 270 13.78 25.30 -20.07
CA VAL A 270 13.10 24.03 -20.35
C VAL A 270 14.05 22.93 -20.82
N SER A 271 15.24 23.25 -21.31
CA SER A 271 16.22 22.25 -21.74
C SER A 271 16.85 21.49 -20.56
N THR A 272 16.79 22.06 -19.35
CA THR A 272 17.34 21.45 -18.13
C THR A 272 16.37 20.48 -17.44
N GLY A 273 15.16 20.31 -17.98
CA GLY A 273 14.14 19.42 -17.44
C GLY A 273 13.31 20.03 -16.29
N PRO A 274 12.55 19.20 -15.56
CA PRO A 274 11.68 19.63 -14.47
C PRO A 274 12.47 19.99 -13.21
N ALA A 275 11.84 20.73 -12.31
CA ALA A 275 12.38 21.00 -10.97
C ALA A 275 12.48 19.70 -10.14
N PRO A 276 13.49 19.59 -9.26
CA PRO A 276 13.55 18.49 -8.29
C PRO A 276 12.36 18.54 -7.33
N ARG A 277 11.84 17.37 -6.95
CA ARG A 277 10.68 17.23 -6.05
C ARG A 277 10.67 15.89 -5.32
N LEU A 278 9.96 15.81 -4.21
CA LEU A 278 9.60 14.53 -3.60
C LEU A 278 8.57 13.76 -4.46
N PRO A 279 8.41 12.44 -4.24
CA PRO A 279 7.32 11.67 -4.83
C PRO A 279 5.95 12.28 -4.53
N GLY A 280 5.03 12.17 -5.47
CA GLY A 280 3.70 12.79 -5.43
C GLY A 280 2.58 11.88 -5.92
N VAL A 281 1.38 12.44 -6.01
CA VAL A 281 0.10 11.72 -6.13
C VAL A 281 -0.07 10.81 -7.36
N ASP A 282 0.74 10.99 -8.40
CA ASP A 282 0.72 10.14 -9.61
C ASP A 282 1.91 9.17 -9.67
N ASP A 283 2.85 9.25 -8.73
CA ASP A 283 4.06 8.44 -8.74
C ASP A 283 3.84 7.06 -8.10
N TRP A 284 4.29 6.05 -8.81
CA TRP A 284 4.58 4.74 -8.22
C TRP A 284 5.96 4.80 -7.57
N VAL A 285 5.99 4.74 -6.24
CA VAL A 285 7.23 4.64 -5.46
C VAL A 285 7.67 3.18 -5.39
N ILE A 286 8.91 2.93 -5.79
CA ILE A 286 9.56 1.64 -5.60
C ILE A 286 10.83 1.89 -4.77
N VAL A 287 10.84 1.32 -3.58
CA VAL A 287 12.00 1.31 -2.70
C VAL A 287 12.66 -0.05 -2.87
N ASP A 288 13.70 -0.12 -3.68
CA ASP A 288 14.39 -1.36 -4.03
C ASP A 288 15.85 -1.04 -4.40
N ARG A 289 16.78 -1.15 -3.43
CA ARG A 289 18.20 -1.12 -3.73
C ARG A 289 18.82 -2.51 -3.47
N PRO A 290 19.66 -2.98 -4.39
CA PRO A 290 20.35 -4.25 -4.25
C PRO A 290 21.63 -4.18 -3.37
N SER A 291 22.11 -2.99 -3.00
CA SER A 291 23.46 -2.78 -2.42
C SER A 291 23.53 -2.35 -0.96
N ALA A 292 22.43 -1.92 -0.32
CA ALA A 292 22.45 -1.46 1.07
C ALA A 292 21.10 -1.65 1.79
N ASP A 293 21.16 -2.24 2.99
CA ASP A 293 20.03 -2.34 3.93
C ASP A 293 20.03 -1.10 4.84
N VAL A 294 19.36 -0.02 4.40
CA VAL A 294 19.17 1.21 5.19
C VAL A 294 17.68 1.31 5.54
N ALA A 295 17.38 1.51 6.81
CA ALA A 295 16.04 1.87 7.22
C ALA A 295 15.72 3.27 6.69
N ILE A 296 14.63 3.38 5.94
CA ILE A 296 14.14 4.67 5.48
C ILE A 296 13.24 5.25 6.57
N ASP A 297 13.51 6.46 7.02
CA ASP A 297 12.75 7.17 8.04
C ASP A 297 11.89 8.26 7.39
N LEU A 298 10.59 8.24 7.70
CA LEU A 298 9.64 9.32 7.44
C LEU A 298 9.23 9.90 8.79
N THR A 299 9.74 11.09 9.08
CA THR A 299 9.68 11.67 10.44
C THR A 299 8.64 12.80 10.53
N SER A 300 8.26 13.40 9.41
CA SER A 300 7.33 14.54 9.42
C SER A 300 6.59 14.75 8.08
N GLY A 301 5.57 15.60 8.12
CA GLY A 301 4.82 16.01 6.93
C GLY A 301 3.79 14.98 6.46
N ASN A 302 2.98 15.41 5.51
CA ASN A 302 1.96 14.56 4.89
C ASN A 302 2.36 14.30 3.44
N HIS A 303 2.67 13.04 3.14
CA HIS A 303 3.13 12.62 1.83
C HIS A 303 2.04 11.78 1.17
N THR A 304 1.68 12.13 -0.06
CA THR A 304 0.73 11.36 -0.85
C THR A 304 1.39 10.93 -2.15
N ILE A 305 1.43 9.61 -2.34
CA ILE A 305 1.94 8.94 -3.52
C ILE A 305 0.81 8.14 -4.17
N ARG A 306 1.00 7.66 -5.39
CA ARG A 306 0.02 6.80 -6.04
C ARG A 306 0.09 5.39 -5.48
N LYS A 307 1.24 4.73 -5.61
CA LYS A 307 1.47 3.34 -5.21
C LYS A 307 2.80 3.18 -4.48
N LEU A 308 2.90 2.16 -3.64
CA LEU A 308 4.13 1.79 -2.95
C LEU A 308 4.49 0.33 -3.25
N THR A 309 5.71 0.08 -3.69
CA THR A 309 6.36 -1.24 -3.61
C THR A 309 7.59 -1.10 -2.73
N LEU A 310 7.58 -1.78 -1.58
CA LEU A 310 8.59 -1.66 -0.55
C LEU A 310 9.41 -2.95 -0.48
N ARG A 311 10.67 -2.91 -0.92
CA ARG A 311 11.63 -4.03 -0.84
C ARG A 311 12.76 -3.79 0.15
N GLU A 312 12.73 -2.66 0.86
CA GLU A 312 13.61 -2.34 1.97
C GLU A 312 12.84 -1.85 3.20
N SER A 313 13.50 -1.75 4.35
CA SER A 313 12.83 -1.34 5.58
C SER A 313 12.39 0.12 5.54
N LEU A 314 11.15 0.41 5.93
CA LEU A 314 10.59 1.77 6.08
C LEU A 314 10.01 1.95 7.48
N ILE A 315 10.33 3.07 8.12
CA ILE A 315 9.85 3.49 9.43
C ILE A 315 9.14 4.83 9.27
N ILE A 316 7.87 4.88 9.66
CA ILE A 316 7.05 6.09 9.69
C ILE A 316 6.88 6.47 11.16
N SER A 317 7.68 7.42 11.66
CA SER A 317 7.80 7.72 13.10
C SER A 317 7.08 8.99 13.58
N GLY A 318 6.46 9.76 12.67
CA GLY A 318 5.70 10.96 13.04
C GLY A 318 4.90 11.63 11.91
N GLY A 319 5.33 11.51 10.65
CA GLY A 319 4.55 11.99 9.50
C GLY A 319 3.49 10.99 9.02
N SER A 320 2.82 11.30 7.90
CA SER A 320 1.88 10.38 7.24
C SER A 320 2.31 10.05 5.81
N LEU A 321 2.20 8.78 5.42
CA LEU A 321 2.32 8.34 4.03
C LEU A 321 1.01 7.74 3.54
N THR A 322 0.47 8.31 2.46
CA THR A 322 -0.73 7.82 1.77
C THR A 322 -0.36 7.24 0.42
N ALA A 323 -0.57 5.94 0.22
CA ALA A 323 -0.63 5.30 -1.09
C ALA A 323 -2.08 5.39 -1.63
N GLY A 324 -2.35 6.44 -2.39
CA GLY A 324 -3.70 6.88 -2.76
C GLY A 324 -4.37 6.13 -3.91
N TYR A 325 -3.69 5.17 -4.54
CA TYR A 325 -4.29 4.33 -5.57
C TYR A 325 -5.39 3.45 -4.98
N ILE A 326 -6.54 3.42 -5.65
CA ILE A 326 -7.63 2.48 -5.38
C ILE A 326 -7.58 1.41 -6.47
N PRO A 327 -7.49 0.11 -6.13
CA PRO A 327 -7.42 -0.97 -7.11
C PRO A 327 -8.50 -0.86 -8.20
N SER A 328 -8.07 -0.93 -9.45
CA SER A 328 -8.92 -0.90 -10.64
C SER A 328 -8.63 -2.09 -11.57
N TRP A 329 -9.59 -2.40 -12.44
CA TRP A 329 -9.49 -3.54 -13.36
C TRP A 329 -8.33 -3.44 -14.36
N ASP A 330 -7.85 -2.23 -14.63
CA ASP A 330 -6.82 -1.90 -15.62
C ASP A 330 -5.42 -1.74 -15.02
N SER A 331 -5.22 -2.09 -13.75
CA SER A 331 -3.97 -1.87 -13.03
C SER A 331 -3.76 -2.94 -11.92
N THR A 332 -2.78 -2.74 -11.02
CA THR A 332 -2.39 -3.73 -10.00
C THR A 332 -3.48 -3.92 -8.92
N PRO A 333 -3.56 -5.09 -8.25
CA PRO A 333 -4.55 -5.33 -7.22
C PRO A 333 -4.28 -4.61 -5.89
N TYR A 334 -3.07 -4.03 -5.72
CA TYR A 334 -2.63 -3.43 -4.47
C TYR A 334 -2.22 -1.95 -4.66
N SER A 335 -2.58 -1.14 -3.67
CA SER A 335 -2.06 0.20 -3.42
C SER A 335 -0.66 0.17 -2.84
N ALA A 336 -0.39 -0.83 -1.99
CA ALA A 336 0.91 -1.03 -1.38
C ALA A 336 1.30 -2.52 -1.32
N GLU A 337 2.52 -2.83 -1.76
CA GLU A 337 3.14 -4.15 -1.67
C GLU A 337 4.33 -4.08 -0.72
N ILE A 338 4.22 -4.74 0.44
CA ILE A 338 5.20 -4.69 1.52
C ILE A 338 6.06 -5.97 1.48
N GLU A 339 7.17 -5.93 0.75
CA GLU A 339 8.14 -7.01 0.58
C GLU A 339 9.35 -6.91 1.54
N ALA A 340 9.33 -5.91 2.42
CA ALA A 340 10.30 -5.68 3.49
C ALA A 340 9.61 -5.06 4.74
N PRO A 341 10.27 -5.04 5.91
CA PRO A 341 9.64 -4.54 7.13
C PRO A 341 9.13 -3.11 7.01
N LEU A 342 7.86 -2.88 7.33
CA LEU A 342 7.27 -1.55 7.48
C LEU A 342 6.91 -1.34 8.94
N SER A 343 7.42 -0.28 9.57
CA SER A 343 7.09 0.10 10.95
C SER A 343 6.35 1.44 10.98
N VAL A 344 5.21 1.51 11.66
CA VAL A 344 4.45 2.74 11.88
C VAL A 344 4.46 3.02 13.38
N THR A 345 5.21 4.04 13.80
CA THR A 345 5.50 4.30 15.21
C THR A 345 5.37 5.77 15.59
N GLY A 346 5.37 6.09 16.89
CA GLY A 346 5.59 7.46 17.38
C GLY A 346 4.55 8.50 16.95
N GLY A 347 3.32 8.07 16.63
CA GLY A 347 2.27 8.93 16.07
C GLY A 347 2.28 9.05 14.54
N GLY A 348 3.17 8.32 13.85
CA GLY A 348 3.16 8.21 12.40
C GLY A 348 1.91 7.52 11.85
N ALA A 349 1.59 7.76 10.58
CA ALA A 349 0.41 7.19 9.93
C ALA A 349 0.71 6.58 8.55
N PHE A 350 0.15 5.40 8.30
CA PHE A 350 0.16 4.77 6.98
C PHE A 350 -1.25 4.55 6.46
N ILE A 351 -1.51 5.02 5.24
CA ILE A 351 -2.82 4.98 4.61
C ILE A 351 -2.70 4.34 3.23
N ALA A 352 -3.49 3.30 2.97
CA ALA A 352 -3.54 2.63 1.66
C ALA A 352 -4.90 1.96 1.49
N HIS A 353 -5.49 1.95 0.29
CA HIS A 353 -6.79 1.26 0.09
C HIS A 353 -6.66 -0.25 0.33
N THR A 354 -5.86 -0.91 -0.49
CA THR A 354 -5.60 -2.37 -0.38
C THR A 354 -4.10 -2.58 -0.31
N LEU A 355 -3.61 -3.25 0.73
CA LEU A 355 -2.20 -3.56 0.90
C LEU A 355 -1.97 -5.05 1.15
N THR A 356 -0.81 -5.54 0.74
CA THR A 356 -0.36 -6.91 1.04
C THR A 356 1.00 -6.88 1.73
N VAL A 357 1.22 -7.79 2.68
CA VAL A 357 2.52 -8.04 3.30
C VAL A 357 3.06 -9.36 2.77
N ALA A 358 4.27 -9.38 2.21
CA ALA A 358 4.82 -10.61 1.66
C ALA A 358 5.08 -11.65 2.76
N PRO A 359 5.05 -12.96 2.43
CA PRO A 359 5.41 -14.00 3.40
C PRO A 359 6.80 -13.76 4.02
N ALA A 360 6.94 -14.07 5.31
CA ALA A 360 8.12 -13.78 6.14
C ALA A 360 8.41 -12.29 6.40
N LYS A 361 7.51 -11.39 6.01
CA LYS A 361 7.62 -9.94 6.28
C LYS A 361 6.56 -9.49 7.27
N THR A 362 6.84 -8.34 7.87
CA THR A 362 6.02 -7.78 8.94
C THR A 362 5.65 -6.33 8.64
N LEU A 363 4.38 -6.00 8.87
CA LEU A 363 3.93 -4.64 9.15
C LEU A 363 3.87 -4.51 10.68
N SER A 364 4.62 -3.58 11.26
CA SER A 364 4.69 -3.37 12.71
C SER A 364 4.08 -2.04 13.11
N VAL A 365 3.36 -1.99 14.23
CA VAL A 365 2.74 -0.76 14.74
C VAL A 365 3.04 -0.55 16.22
N ASP A 366 3.41 0.68 16.59
CA ASP A 366 3.67 1.10 17.98
C ASP A 366 3.30 2.58 18.20
N ALA A 367 2.14 2.84 18.78
CA ALA A 367 1.53 4.17 18.88
C ALA A 367 1.32 4.84 17.51
N GLY A 368 1.17 4.05 16.44
CA GLY A 368 0.93 4.50 15.07
C GLY A 368 -0.54 4.45 14.66
N THR A 369 -0.84 5.02 13.49
CA THR A 369 -2.16 4.96 12.86
C THR A 369 -2.12 4.19 11.54
N LEU A 370 -3.04 3.25 11.36
CA LEU A 370 -3.31 2.65 10.05
C LEU A 370 -4.71 3.03 9.56
N GLN A 371 -4.84 3.21 8.25
CA GLN A 371 -6.11 3.31 7.56
C GLN A 371 -6.05 2.49 6.27
N PHE A 372 -6.95 1.51 6.17
CA PHE A 372 -7.08 0.68 4.97
C PHE A 372 -8.51 0.17 4.80
N ASP A 373 -8.81 -0.29 3.59
CA ASP A 373 -10.00 -1.09 3.28
C ASP A 373 -9.66 -2.58 3.43
N GLN A 374 -8.50 -3.00 2.91
CA GLN A 374 -8.04 -4.38 3.02
C GLN A 374 -6.55 -4.50 3.32
N LEU A 375 -6.20 -5.27 4.35
CA LEU A 375 -4.86 -5.74 4.66
C LEU A 375 -4.78 -7.26 4.41
N VAL A 376 -4.00 -7.64 3.41
CA VAL A 376 -3.83 -9.03 3.00
C VAL A 376 -2.56 -9.62 3.61
N LEU A 377 -2.71 -10.71 4.37
CA LEU A 377 -1.64 -11.45 5.03
C LEU A 377 -1.52 -12.88 4.45
N PRO A 378 -0.78 -13.07 3.33
CA PRO A 378 -0.52 -14.37 2.71
C PRO A 378 0.41 -15.28 3.54
N ARG A 379 0.44 -16.56 3.14
CA ARG A 379 1.39 -17.56 3.62
C ARG A 379 2.04 -18.29 2.45
N ALA A 380 3.34 -18.57 2.53
CA ALA A 380 4.07 -19.42 1.57
C ALA A 380 4.86 -20.52 2.29
N SER A 381 4.55 -21.79 2.01
CA SER A 381 5.37 -22.97 2.37
C SER A 381 6.03 -22.94 3.78
N ALA A 382 5.25 -22.57 4.81
CA ALA A 382 5.65 -22.40 6.23
C ALA A 382 6.32 -21.06 6.62
N THR A 383 6.13 -20.01 5.83
CA THR A 383 6.41 -18.61 6.21
C THR A 383 5.12 -17.81 6.15
N TRP A 384 4.93 -16.94 7.12
CA TRP A 384 3.71 -16.17 7.32
C TRP A 384 4.01 -14.69 7.13
N ALA A 385 3.10 -13.96 6.51
CA ALA A 385 3.02 -12.53 6.68
C ALA A 385 2.40 -12.22 8.03
N ALA A 386 2.80 -11.12 8.67
CA ALA A 386 2.22 -10.71 9.94
C ALA A 386 1.96 -9.20 10.04
N LEU A 387 0.89 -8.86 10.75
CA LEU A 387 0.75 -7.56 11.41
C LEU A 387 1.20 -7.74 12.86
N THR A 388 2.21 -7.02 13.30
CA THR A 388 2.71 -7.08 14.68
C THR A 388 2.40 -5.78 15.39
N THR A 389 1.83 -5.85 16.58
CA THR A 389 1.60 -4.69 17.45
C THR A 389 2.63 -4.71 18.58
N THR A 390 3.66 -3.88 18.47
CA THR A 390 4.70 -3.76 19.50
C THR A 390 4.34 -2.74 20.58
N GLY A 391 3.30 -1.94 20.33
CA GLY A 391 2.59 -1.10 21.30
C GLY A 391 1.13 -0.91 20.89
N ASP A 392 0.44 0.03 21.53
CA ASP A 392 -0.96 0.36 21.19
C ASP A 392 -1.08 0.86 19.74
N PHE A 393 -2.23 0.64 19.12
CA PHE A 393 -2.45 0.93 17.71
C PHE A 393 -3.79 1.67 17.51
N ASN A 394 -3.79 2.67 16.62
CA ASN A 394 -4.99 3.38 16.21
C ASN A 394 -5.42 2.95 14.80
N PHE A 395 -6.66 2.50 14.66
CA PHE A 395 -7.28 2.23 13.38
C PHE A 395 -8.33 3.28 13.02
N VAL A 396 -8.25 3.80 11.79
CA VAL A 396 -9.25 4.70 11.25
C VAL A 396 -9.81 4.07 9.96
N PRO A 397 -11.07 3.61 9.92
CA PRO A 397 -11.66 3.07 8.70
C PRO A 397 -11.86 4.16 7.63
N PHE A 398 -12.03 3.75 6.38
CA PHE A 398 -12.63 4.63 5.37
C PHE A 398 -14.14 4.80 5.66
N ALA A 399 -14.73 5.90 5.17
CA ALA A 399 -16.13 6.19 5.45
C ALA A 399 -17.06 5.09 4.90
N ASN A 400 -17.88 4.51 5.77
CA ASN A 400 -18.78 3.38 5.49
C ASN A 400 -18.07 2.11 4.96
N ALA A 401 -16.82 1.87 5.36
CA ALA A 401 -16.08 0.66 5.01
C ALA A 401 -16.03 -0.31 6.21
N ASP A 402 -16.29 -1.59 5.95
CA ASP A 402 -15.89 -2.69 6.84
C ASP A 402 -14.48 -3.08 6.42
N ALA A 403 -13.48 -2.57 7.14
CA ALA A 403 -12.10 -2.82 6.79
C ALA A 403 -11.71 -4.24 7.20
N GLU A 404 -10.99 -4.96 6.34
CA GLU A 404 -10.69 -6.38 6.56
C GLU A 404 -9.19 -6.65 6.68
N ILE A 405 -8.80 -7.40 7.71
CA ILE A 405 -7.51 -8.12 7.74
C ILE A 405 -7.78 -9.57 7.35
N LEU A 406 -7.27 -9.99 6.19
CA LEU A 406 -7.67 -11.24 5.55
C LEU A 406 -6.50 -12.10 5.06
N ALA A 407 -6.77 -13.40 4.93
CA ALA A 407 -5.89 -14.34 4.23
C ALA A 407 -6.04 -14.15 2.71
N SER A 408 -4.94 -14.30 1.95
CA SER A 408 -4.80 -13.93 0.52
C SER A 408 -5.89 -14.32 -0.49
N ASP A 409 -6.78 -15.25 -0.17
CA ASP A 409 -7.81 -15.74 -1.11
C ASP A 409 -9.05 -16.39 -0.46
N GLY A 410 -9.26 -16.19 0.85
CA GLY A 410 -10.34 -16.88 1.58
C GLY A 410 -10.18 -18.40 1.66
N ARG A 411 -8.99 -18.97 1.37
CA ARG A 411 -8.72 -20.41 1.43
C ARG A 411 -7.45 -20.73 2.25
N GLY A 412 -7.61 -20.90 3.56
CA GLY A 412 -6.87 -21.89 4.37
C GLY A 412 -5.33 -21.81 4.45
N SER A 413 -4.68 -20.70 4.10
CA SER A 413 -3.25 -20.47 4.36
C SER A 413 -3.03 -19.01 4.72
N ALA A 414 -3.37 -18.66 5.96
CA ALA A 414 -3.32 -17.29 6.47
C ALA A 414 -1.98 -16.95 7.12
N GLY A 415 -1.62 -15.67 7.07
CA GLY A 415 -0.76 -15.02 8.06
C GLY A 415 -1.47 -14.84 9.41
N TYR A 416 -0.96 -13.97 10.27
CA TYR A 416 -1.52 -13.74 11.62
C TYR A 416 -1.31 -12.30 12.09
N VAL A 417 -2.07 -11.91 13.11
CA VAL A 417 -1.81 -10.72 13.93
C VAL A 417 -1.08 -11.16 15.20
N ASP A 418 0.02 -10.50 15.55
CA ASP A 418 0.82 -10.78 16.75
C ASP A 418 0.75 -9.59 17.72
N LEU A 419 0.32 -9.82 18.96
CA LEU A 419 0.21 -8.79 20.01
C LEU A 419 1.53 -8.56 20.76
N GLY A 420 2.61 -9.24 20.36
CA GLY A 420 3.96 -9.00 20.89
C GLY A 420 4.14 -9.41 22.36
N GLY A 421 3.28 -10.29 22.89
CA GLY A 421 3.40 -10.92 24.20
C GLY A 421 2.95 -10.08 25.38
N ALA A 422 2.35 -8.91 25.17
CA ALA A 422 1.77 -8.11 26.24
C ALA A 422 0.35 -7.65 25.87
N LEU A 423 -0.35 -7.02 26.81
CA LEU A 423 -1.66 -6.41 26.57
C LEU A 423 -1.49 -5.24 25.58
N ARG A 424 -2.34 -5.19 24.54
CA ARG A 424 -2.29 -4.18 23.47
C ARG A 424 -3.63 -3.47 23.31
N GLY A 425 -3.59 -2.14 23.41
CA GLY A 425 -4.73 -1.27 23.13
C GLY A 425 -4.95 -1.08 21.63
N TRP A 426 -6.12 -1.45 21.15
CA TRP A 426 -6.58 -1.22 19.78
C TRP A 426 -7.69 -0.18 19.80
N ASN A 427 -7.36 1.05 19.42
CA ASN A 427 -8.30 2.15 19.32
C ASN A 427 -8.92 2.17 17.91
N VAL A 428 -10.15 1.69 17.79
CA VAL A 428 -10.89 1.61 16.52
C VAL A 428 -11.89 2.77 16.45
N ALA A 429 -11.70 3.67 15.48
CA ALA A 429 -12.63 4.76 15.24
C ALA A 429 -13.91 4.29 14.53
N ASP A 430 -15.02 4.99 14.77
CA ASP A 430 -16.33 4.73 14.16
C ASP A 430 -16.41 5.40 12.76
N GLY A 431 -16.51 4.58 11.71
CA GLY A 431 -16.57 4.95 10.30
C GLY A 431 -17.97 4.94 9.70
N GLY A 432 -18.99 4.54 10.47
CA GLY A 432 -20.39 4.46 10.07
C GLY A 432 -20.84 3.13 9.46
N ALA A 433 -19.94 2.16 9.30
CA ALA A 433 -20.32 0.76 9.04
C ALA A 433 -20.71 0.07 10.36
N ASP A 434 -21.49 -1.01 10.31
CA ASP A 434 -21.86 -1.76 11.53
C ASP A 434 -20.63 -2.40 12.18
N VAL A 435 -19.64 -2.79 11.35
CA VAL A 435 -18.32 -3.24 11.76
C VAL A 435 -17.29 -2.36 11.07
N ASP A 436 -16.34 -1.80 11.84
CA ASP A 436 -15.33 -0.88 11.33
C ASP A 436 -14.02 -1.59 10.99
N LEU A 437 -13.71 -2.67 11.72
CA LEU A 437 -12.55 -3.52 11.46
C LEU A 437 -12.89 -4.98 11.71
N THR A 438 -12.79 -5.81 10.68
CA THR A 438 -12.90 -7.26 10.73
C THR A 438 -11.53 -7.91 10.62
N VAL A 439 -11.15 -8.75 11.59
CA VAL A 439 -9.91 -9.54 11.59
C VAL A 439 -10.24 -11.00 11.33
N SER A 440 -10.00 -11.44 10.09
CA SER A 440 -10.29 -12.81 9.62
C SER A 440 -9.09 -13.77 9.68
N VAL A 441 -7.98 -13.32 10.25
CA VAL A 441 -6.78 -14.14 10.52
C VAL A 441 -6.62 -14.34 12.02
N ASP A 442 -5.83 -15.34 12.41
CA ASP A 442 -5.58 -15.63 13.83
C ASP A 442 -4.88 -14.44 14.52
N VAL A 443 -5.27 -14.17 15.77
CA VAL A 443 -4.63 -13.17 16.64
C VAL A 443 -3.92 -13.91 17.76
N VAL A 444 -2.62 -13.69 17.93
CA VAL A 444 -1.77 -14.50 18.82
C VAL A 444 -0.95 -13.66 19.80
N ASN A 445 -0.46 -14.32 20.85
CA ASN A 445 0.65 -13.86 21.71
C ASN A 445 0.44 -12.49 22.41
N GLY A 446 -0.15 -12.48 23.61
CA GLY A 446 -0.36 -11.28 24.43
C GLY A 446 -1.77 -11.23 25.01
N GLY A 447 -2.34 -10.03 25.09
CA GLY A 447 -3.75 -9.80 25.42
C GLY A 447 -4.28 -8.59 24.64
N LEU A 448 -5.60 -8.43 24.54
CA LEU A 448 -6.23 -7.39 23.72
C LEU A 448 -7.10 -6.44 24.55
N ALA A 449 -6.89 -5.14 24.40
CA ALA A 449 -7.78 -4.11 24.92
C ALA A 449 -8.44 -3.34 23.76
N LYS A 450 -9.74 -3.57 23.54
CA LYS A 450 -10.55 -2.86 22.55
C LYS A 450 -10.97 -1.49 23.09
N ARG A 451 -10.59 -0.44 22.35
CA ARG A 451 -10.85 0.98 22.62
C ARG A 451 -11.50 1.65 21.41
N GLY A 452 -12.01 2.86 21.61
CA GLY A 452 -12.66 3.66 20.58
C GLY A 452 -14.08 3.19 20.28
N ALA A 453 -14.90 4.12 19.79
CA ALA A 453 -16.33 3.90 19.59
C ALA A 453 -16.67 2.85 18.53
N GLY A 454 -15.77 2.56 17.59
CA GLY A 454 -16.03 1.66 16.47
C GLY A 454 -16.14 0.19 16.88
N ALA A 455 -16.70 -0.64 16.01
CA ALA A 455 -16.83 -2.09 16.21
C ALA A 455 -15.62 -2.86 15.65
N LEU A 456 -15.06 -3.77 16.44
CA LEU A 456 -14.01 -4.71 16.04
C LEU A 456 -14.56 -6.12 16.03
N ALA A 457 -14.53 -6.79 14.88
CA ALA A 457 -14.87 -8.20 14.76
C ALA A 457 -13.63 -9.08 14.65
N LEU A 458 -13.58 -10.14 15.44
CA LEU A 458 -12.51 -11.15 15.45
C LEU A 458 -13.11 -12.47 14.95
N HIS A 459 -12.75 -12.81 13.71
CA HIS A 459 -13.22 -14.01 13.01
C HIS A 459 -12.14 -15.11 12.90
N GLY A 460 -10.87 -14.75 13.09
CA GLY A 460 -9.79 -15.72 13.26
C GLY A 460 -9.89 -16.51 14.56
N LEU A 461 -8.93 -17.43 14.79
CA LEU A 461 -8.75 -18.00 16.13
C LEU A 461 -8.07 -16.98 17.04
N GLN A 462 -8.54 -16.91 18.28
CA GLN A 462 -7.86 -16.17 19.34
C GLN A 462 -6.83 -17.11 19.97
N GLY A 463 -5.58 -17.02 19.51
CA GLY A 463 -4.44 -17.78 20.01
C GLY A 463 -3.56 -16.98 20.98
N TYR A 464 -4.14 -15.97 21.63
CA TYR A 464 -3.49 -15.26 22.73
C TYR A 464 -4.07 -15.76 24.06
N ASP A 465 -3.21 -15.86 25.08
CA ASP A 465 -3.59 -16.44 26.38
C ASP A 465 -3.82 -15.36 27.46
N GLY A 466 -3.55 -14.09 27.16
CA GLY A 466 -3.75 -12.97 28.06
C GLY A 466 -5.15 -12.37 27.99
N ASP A 467 -5.39 -11.40 28.87
CA ASP A 467 -6.73 -10.85 29.11
C ASP A 467 -7.34 -10.15 27.90
N THR A 468 -8.68 -10.15 27.88
CA THR A 468 -9.49 -9.41 26.92
C THR A 468 -10.24 -8.28 27.62
N ILE A 469 -10.00 -7.04 27.20
CA ILE A 469 -10.62 -5.85 27.77
C ILE A 469 -11.44 -5.16 26.69
N VAL A 470 -12.69 -4.79 26.99
CA VAL A 470 -13.56 -3.97 26.14
C VAL A 470 -13.88 -2.68 26.89
N GLU A 471 -13.14 -1.62 26.59
CA GLU A 471 -13.30 -0.31 27.24
C GLU A 471 -14.39 0.53 26.55
N GLU A 472 -14.40 0.52 25.22
CA GLU A 472 -15.33 1.29 24.39
C GLU A 472 -15.71 0.57 23.09
N GLY A 473 -16.91 0.88 22.59
CA GLY A 473 -17.44 0.33 21.35
C GLY A 473 -17.79 -1.15 21.47
N GLN A 474 -17.78 -1.86 20.34
CA GLN A 474 -18.16 -3.28 20.31
C GLN A 474 -16.93 -4.15 20.00
N LEU A 475 -16.76 -5.22 20.77
CA LEU A 475 -15.92 -6.36 20.38
C LEU A 475 -16.81 -7.52 19.98
N ILE A 476 -16.63 -8.07 18.79
CA ILE A 476 -17.43 -9.18 18.25
C ILE A 476 -16.52 -10.40 18.12
N LEU A 477 -16.89 -11.50 18.75
CA LEU A 477 -16.21 -12.79 18.67
C LEU A 477 -17.10 -13.77 17.90
N SER A 478 -16.63 -14.31 16.79
CA SER A 478 -17.39 -15.34 16.05
C SER A 478 -17.03 -16.77 16.46
N ARG A 479 -16.12 -16.92 17.43
CA ARG A 479 -15.63 -18.21 17.92
C ARG A 479 -15.39 -18.18 19.43
N PRO A 480 -15.69 -19.29 20.14
CA PRO A 480 -15.37 -19.45 21.56
C PRO A 480 -13.93 -19.91 21.71
N THR A 481 -12.98 -18.98 21.66
CA THR A 481 -11.54 -19.32 21.69
C THR A 481 -10.72 -18.39 22.57
N LEU A 482 -11.34 -17.61 23.47
CA LEU A 482 -10.55 -16.91 24.49
C LEU A 482 -9.80 -17.93 25.36
N GLY A 483 -8.69 -17.51 25.94
CA GLY A 483 -7.89 -18.43 26.76
C GLY A 483 -8.64 -18.84 28.03
N ASP A 484 -8.67 -20.14 28.34
CA ASP A 484 -9.28 -20.67 29.57
C ASP A 484 -8.69 -20.08 30.86
N GLN A 485 -7.51 -19.46 30.79
CA GLN A 485 -6.82 -18.80 31.90
C GLN A 485 -6.84 -17.27 31.80
N SER A 486 -7.50 -16.73 30.77
CA SER A 486 -7.61 -15.29 30.53
C SER A 486 -8.83 -14.72 31.26
N ASP A 487 -8.69 -13.49 31.75
CA ASP A 487 -9.80 -12.74 32.31
C ASP A 487 -10.45 -11.85 31.24
N VAL A 488 -11.76 -11.63 31.37
CA VAL A 488 -12.54 -10.75 30.50
C VAL A 488 -13.04 -9.55 31.29
N TYR A 489 -12.78 -8.35 30.77
CA TYR A 489 -13.22 -7.09 31.36
C TYR A 489 -14.10 -6.33 30.38
N VAL A 490 -15.29 -5.91 30.80
CA VAL A 490 -16.16 -5.04 29.99
C VAL A 490 -16.52 -3.80 30.79
N ALA A 491 -16.16 -2.63 30.27
CA ALA A 491 -16.55 -1.35 30.85
C ALA A 491 -17.92 -0.92 30.31
N SER A 492 -18.57 0.03 31.00
CA SER A 492 -19.87 0.58 30.64
C SER A 492 -19.93 1.29 29.28
N GLY A 493 -18.77 1.68 28.72
CA GLY A 493 -18.64 2.19 27.36
C GLY A 493 -18.55 1.11 26.29
N GLY A 494 -18.37 -0.16 26.68
CA GLY A 494 -18.10 -1.29 25.82
C GLY A 494 -19.22 -2.32 25.79
N ALA A 495 -19.22 -3.16 24.74
CA ALA A 495 -20.05 -4.36 24.66
C ALA A 495 -19.29 -5.52 24.02
N LEU A 496 -19.46 -6.72 24.57
CA LEU A 496 -18.91 -7.95 24.03
C LEU A 496 -20.02 -8.77 23.36
N THR A 497 -19.85 -9.04 22.07
CA THR A 497 -20.81 -9.76 21.23
C THR A 497 -20.30 -11.16 20.95
N LEU A 498 -21.06 -12.16 21.37
CA LEU A 498 -20.71 -13.58 21.25
C LEU A 498 -21.49 -14.17 20.07
N GLU A 499 -20.96 -14.01 18.85
CA GLU A 499 -21.56 -14.51 17.59
C GLU A 499 -21.20 -15.97 17.29
N PHE A 500 -21.28 -16.82 18.32
CA PHE A 500 -21.09 -18.25 18.21
C PHE A 500 -22.19 -19.01 18.96
N SER A 501 -22.22 -20.33 18.80
CA SER A 501 -23.06 -21.21 19.62
C SER A 501 -22.22 -21.88 20.69
N GLY A 502 -22.77 -22.03 21.89
CA GLY A 502 -22.10 -22.71 23.00
C GLY A 502 -21.38 -21.74 23.95
N ASN A 503 -20.48 -22.29 24.77
CA ASN A 503 -19.75 -21.56 25.80
C ASN A 503 -18.31 -21.32 25.34
N ASP A 504 -17.78 -20.14 25.64
CA ASP A 504 -16.34 -19.88 25.72
C ASP A 504 -15.91 -19.89 27.18
N VAL A 505 -14.87 -20.65 27.51
CA VAL A 505 -14.42 -20.80 28.90
C VAL A 505 -13.41 -19.72 29.20
N VAL A 506 -13.62 -18.98 30.29
CA VAL A 506 -12.71 -17.95 30.75
C VAL A 506 -12.42 -18.14 32.23
N HIS A 507 -11.33 -17.54 32.69
CA HIS A 507 -10.95 -17.59 34.09
C HIS A 507 -11.93 -16.74 34.90
N SER A 508 -11.84 -15.41 34.81
CA SER A 508 -12.74 -14.48 35.50
C SER A 508 -13.43 -13.51 34.54
N PHE A 509 -14.58 -12.96 34.95
CA PHE A 509 -15.33 -11.94 34.19
C PHE A 509 -15.62 -10.73 35.06
N TYR A 510 -15.37 -9.53 34.54
CA TYR A 510 -15.55 -8.26 35.23
C TYR A 510 -16.43 -7.31 34.42
N ILE A 511 -17.32 -6.60 35.12
CA ILE A 511 -18.11 -5.50 34.56
C ILE A 511 -17.82 -4.24 35.36
N ASP A 512 -17.33 -3.19 34.70
CA ASP A 512 -16.90 -1.93 35.34
C ASP A 512 -15.95 -2.16 36.53
N GLY A 513 -15.04 -3.13 36.39
CA GLY A 513 -14.07 -3.52 37.42
C GLY A 513 -14.63 -4.42 38.53
N VAL A 514 -15.94 -4.69 38.55
CA VAL A 514 -16.58 -5.57 39.55
C VAL A 514 -16.55 -7.02 39.06
N ALA A 515 -15.98 -7.91 39.87
CA ALA A 515 -15.94 -9.35 39.58
C ALA A 515 -17.36 -9.95 39.53
N GLN A 516 -17.60 -10.79 38.53
CA GLN A 516 -18.89 -11.44 38.32
C GLN A 516 -18.89 -12.87 38.86
N SER A 517 -20.07 -13.39 39.21
CA SER A 517 -20.22 -14.72 39.82
C SER A 517 -19.82 -15.86 38.86
N LEU A 518 -19.32 -16.95 39.44
CA LEU A 518 -19.07 -18.23 38.76
C LEU A 518 -20.32 -18.76 38.06
N GLY A 519 -20.20 -19.16 36.79
CA GLY A 519 -21.26 -19.76 36.00
C GLY A 519 -21.37 -19.23 34.58
N VAL A 520 -22.49 -19.53 33.93
CA VAL A 520 -22.71 -19.22 32.51
C VAL A 520 -23.38 -17.85 32.35
N TRP A 521 -22.68 -16.93 31.69
CA TRP A 521 -23.09 -15.56 31.38
C TRP A 521 -23.50 -15.42 29.91
N GLY A 522 -24.56 -14.66 29.66
CA GLY A 522 -25.00 -14.36 28.30
C GLY A 522 -25.77 -13.05 28.20
N ALA A 523 -26.28 -12.78 26.99
CA ALA A 523 -27.11 -11.60 26.75
C ALA A 523 -28.43 -11.64 27.53
N VAL A 524 -29.02 -10.49 27.81
CA VAL A 524 -30.38 -10.41 28.39
C VAL A 524 -31.38 -11.15 27.51
N GLY A 525 -32.09 -12.12 28.07
CA GLY A 525 -33.06 -12.95 27.35
C GLY A 525 -32.48 -14.18 26.64
N SER A 526 -31.17 -14.45 26.77
CA SER A 526 -30.49 -15.61 26.17
C SER A 526 -30.82 -16.94 26.85
N GLY A 527 -31.32 -16.92 28.09
CA GLY A 527 -31.55 -18.11 28.91
C GLY A 527 -30.31 -18.58 29.71
N ALA A 528 -29.22 -17.82 29.69
CA ALA A 528 -28.06 -18.03 30.56
C ALA A 528 -28.41 -17.92 32.05
N GLN A 529 -27.58 -18.53 32.91
CA GLN A 529 -27.73 -18.47 34.36
C GLN A 529 -27.64 -17.03 34.87
N PHE A 530 -26.69 -16.27 34.33
CA PHE A 530 -26.55 -14.85 34.56
C PHE A 530 -26.64 -14.11 33.23
N THR A 531 -27.22 -12.90 33.26
CA THR A 531 -27.35 -12.10 32.04
C THR A 531 -26.87 -10.68 32.26
N SER A 532 -26.20 -10.13 31.26
CA SER A 532 -25.73 -8.74 31.26
C SER A 532 -26.14 -8.02 29.97
N PRO A 533 -26.51 -6.73 30.02
CA PRO A 533 -26.72 -5.91 28.82
C PRO A 533 -25.41 -5.62 28.08
N PHE A 534 -24.26 -5.81 28.71
CA PHE A 534 -22.93 -5.67 28.10
C PHE A 534 -22.50 -6.90 27.31
N LEU A 535 -23.30 -7.98 27.38
CA LEU A 535 -23.16 -9.16 26.54
C LEU A 535 -24.29 -9.19 25.51
N THR A 536 -23.94 -9.45 24.26
CA THR A 536 -24.90 -9.62 23.16
C THR A 536 -24.54 -10.87 22.34
N GLY A 537 -25.38 -11.24 21.36
CA GLY A 537 -25.18 -12.46 20.56
C GLY A 537 -25.82 -13.71 21.15
N ALA A 538 -25.53 -14.86 20.53
CA ALA A 538 -26.14 -16.16 20.85
C ALA A 538 -25.26 -17.05 21.74
N GLY A 539 -23.96 -16.72 21.85
CA GLY A 539 -22.99 -17.46 22.65
C GLY A 539 -23.03 -17.10 24.13
N PHE A 540 -22.25 -17.84 24.91
CA PHE A 540 -22.11 -17.66 26.35
C PHE A 540 -20.65 -17.60 26.78
N LEU A 541 -20.38 -16.92 27.89
CA LEU A 541 -19.12 -17.06 28.64
C LEU A 541 -19.35 -17.99 29.82
N GLU A 542 -18.49 -18.99 30.01
CA GLU A 542 -18.45 -19.85 31.19
C GLU A 542 -17.30 -19.40 32.10
N VAL A 543 -17.65 -18.80 33.23
CA VAL A 543 -16.71 -18.26 34.20
C VAL A 543 -16.35 -19.36 35.20
N THR A 544 -15.08 -19.77 35.19
CA THR A 544 -14.60 -20.95 35.95
C THR A 544 -13.83 -20.62 37.21
N ALA A 545 -13.41 -19.37 37.36
CA ALA A 545 -12.94 -18.80 38.61
C ALA A 545 -13.69 -17.49 38.88
N ALA A 546 -14.18 -17.33 40.10
CA ALA A 546 -14.30 -16.00 40.64
C ALA A 546 -12.94 -15.78 41.29
N GLN A 547 -11.99 -15.15 40.58
CA GLN A 547 -10.97 -14.45 41.35
C GLN A 547 -11.76 -13.54 42.28
N GLY A 548 -11.62 -13.80 43.59
CA GLY A 548 -11.97 -12.82 44.58
C GLY A 548 -11.25 -11.50 44.27
N PRO A 549 -11.58 -10.42 44.98
CA PRO A 549 -10.75 -9.22 44.95
C PRO A 549 -9.23 -9.54 44.94
N GLU A 550 -8.44 -8.67 44.32
CA GLU A 550 -6.96 -8.72 44.30
C GLU A 550 -6.35 -8.92 45.71
N ILE A 551 -7.15 -8.63 46.75
CA ILE A 551 -6.85 -8.84 48.15
C ILE A 551 -7.92 -9.73 48.80
N GLN A 552 -7.51 -10.88 49.36
CA GLN A 552 -8.39 -11.70 50.18
C GLN A 552 -9.05 -10.88 51.32
N GLY A 553 -10.38 -10.97 51.44
CA GLY A 553 -11.16 -10.23 52.43
C GLY A 553 -11.90 -8.99 51.91
N ASP A 554 -11.71 -8.56 50.66
CA ASP A 554 -12.47 -7.45 50.04
C ASP A 554 -13.77 -7.97 49.40
N PHE A 555 -14.73 -8.31 50.25
CA PHE A 555 -15.97 -8.98 49.87
C PHE A 555 -16.95 -8.11 49.08
N ASP A 556 -16.77 -6.77 49.05
CA ASP A 556 -17.54 -5.88 48.17
C ASP A 556 -16.82 -5.53 46.86
N ALA A 557 -15.59 -6.05 46.67
CA ALA A 557 -14.71 -5.85 45.53
C ALA A 557 -14.45 -4.37 45.21
N ASN A 558 -14.43 -3.50 46.22
CA ASN A 558 -14.14 -2.07 46.03
C ASN A 558 -12.62 -1.77 45.96
N GLY A 559 -11.78 -2.80 46.06
CA GLY A 559 -10.33 -2.71 46.05
C GLY A 559 -9.75 -2.35 47.41
N ARG A 560 -10.52 -2.45 48.50
CA ARG A 560 -10.08 -2.21 49.88
C ARG A 560 -10.70 -3.25 50.79
N VAL A 561 -9.97 -3.64 51.82
CA VAL A 561 -10.51 -4.46 52.91
C VAL A 561 -10.84 -3.57 54.10
N ASP A 562 -12.11 -3.24 54.30
CA ASP A 562 -12.60 -2.36 55.36
C ASP A 562 -13.88 -2.86 56.06
N GLU A 563 -14.57 -1.96 56.77
CA GLU A 563 -15.76 -2.29 57.56
C GLU A 563 -16.98 -2.67 56.68
N ALA A 564 -17.00 -2.26 55.41
CA ALA A 564 -18.02 -2.67 54.46
C ALA A 564 -17.93 -4.19 54.20
N ASP A 565 -16.71 -4.71 54.06
CA ASP A 565 -16.47 -6.14 53.88
C ASP A 565 -16.82 -6.94 55.13
N LEU A 566 -16.47 -6.41 56.31
CA LEU A 566 -16.87 -7.04 57.57
C LEU A 566 -18.39 -7.25 57.64
N SER A 567 -19.15 -6.28 57.12
CA SER A 567 -20.61 -6.35 57.09
C SER A 567 -21.11 -7.44 56.16
N ILE A 568 -20.37 -7.78 55.10
CA ILE A 568 -20.69 -8.88 54.17
C ILE A 568 -20.37 -10.23 54.80
N TRP A 569 -19.18 -10.40 55.40
CA TRP A 569 -18.85 -11.61 56.15
C TRP A 569 -19.86 -11.90 57.28
N GLN A 570 -20.25 -10.87 58.03
CA GLN A 570 -21.26 -11.01 59.08
C GLN A 570 -22.63 -11.45 58.56
N GLN A 571 -22.98 -11.09 57.32
CA GLN A 571 -24.24 -11.50 56.69
C GLN A 571 -24.19 -12.95 56.21
N GLY A 572 -23.03 -13.44 55.74
CA GLY A 572 -22.85 -14.82 55.31
C GLY A 572 -22.53 -15.80 56.43
N LEU A 573 -22.11 -15.32 57.60
CA LEU A 573 -21.68 -16.14 58.74
C LEU A 573 -22.66 -17.27 59.06
N GLY A 574 -22.16 -18.51 59.01
CA GLY A 574 -22.93 -19.72 59.26
C GLY A 574 -23.51 -20.37 57.99
N THR A 575 -23.15 -19.87 56.81
CA THR A 575 -23.27 -20.62 55.55
C THR A 575 -22.32 -21.81 55.60
N THR A 576 -22.81 -23.02 55.35
CA THR A 576 -22.04 -24.27 55.56
C THR A 576 -21.68 -25.01 54.25
N ASN A 577 -22.11 -24.48 53.11
CA ASN A 577 -21.86 -25.02 51.77
C ASN A 577 -22.42 -24.01 50.73
N GLY A 578 -21.73 -23.85 49.59
CA GLY A 578 -22.13 -22.98 48.48
C GLY A 578 -21.90 -21.50 48.73
N ALA A 579 -21.08 -21.15 49.72
CA ALA A 579 -20.60 -19.79 49.87
C ALA A 579 -19.66 -19.43 48.72
N ASN A 580 -19.57 -18.13 48.44
CA ASN A 580 -18.58 -17.56 47.56
C ASN A 580 -17.99 -16.33 48.26
N TRP A 581 -16.93 -15.75 47.70
CA TRP A 581 -16.27 -14.59 48.29
C TRP A 581 -17.23 -13.42 48.59
N ALA A 582 -18.22 -13.16 47.72
CA ALA A 582 -19.21 -12.09 47.94
C ALA A 582 -20.21 -12.39 49.08
N LEU A 583 -20.21 -13.63 49.57
CA LEU A 583 -20.92 -14.06 50.78
C LEU A 583 -19.99 -14.13 52.00
N GLY A 584 -18.70 -13.81 51.85
CA GLY A 584 -17.73 -13.82 52.94
C GLY A 584 -16.83 -15.05 53.00
N ASP A 585 -16.83 -15.92 51.99
CA ASP A 585 -15.91 -17.07 51.89
C ASP A 585 -14.54 -16.59 51.38
N ALA A 586 -13.63 -16.36 52.31
CA ALA A 586 -12.34 -15.76 52.06
C ALA A 586 -11.23 -16.80 51.83
N ASP A 587 -11.40 -18.03 52.32
CA ASP A 587 -10.43 -19.11 52.13
C ASP A 587 -10.81 -20.14 51.05
N GLY A 588 -12.01 -20.01 50.50
CA GLY A 588 -12.49 -20.70 49.30
C GLY A 588 -12.97 -22.12 49.56
N ASP A 589 -13.40 -22.43 50.78
CA ASP A 589 -13.83 -23.77 51.19
C ASP A 589 -15.35 -24.02 51.09
N GLU A 590 -16.07 -23.05 50.50
CA GLU A 590 -17.52 -23.02 50.29
C GLU A 590 -18.35 -22.85 51.57
N ASP A 591 -17.73 -22.53 52.71
CA ASP A 591 -18.41 -22.10 53.93
C ASP A 591 -18.06 -20.66 54.36
N VAL A 592 -18.75 -20.13 55.38
CA VAL A 592 -18.46 -18.79 55.93
C VAL A 592 -18.36 -18.89 57.44
N ASP A 593 -17.14 -18.97 57.94
CA ASP A 593 -16.84 -19.25 59.33
C ASP A 593 -15.70 -18.38 59.89
N GLY A 594 -15.09 -18.84 61.00
CA GLY A 594 -14.00 -18.12 61.65
C GLY A 594 -12.68 -18.12 60.87
N ALA A 595 -12.47 -19.04 59.94
CA ALA A 595 -11.31 -19.10 59.05
C ALA A 595 -11.35 -17.91 58.07
N ASP A 596 -12.51 -17.61 57.51
CA ASP A 596 -12.70 -16.45 56.63
C ASP A 596 -12.52 -15.12 57.35
N PHE A 597 -13.06 -15.05 58.57
CA PHE A 597 -12.87 -13.87 59.41
C PHE A 597 -11.39 -13.59 59.67
N MET A 598 -10.60 -14.66 59.86
CA MET A 598 -9.16 -14.54 60.09
C MET A 598 -8.41 -14.09 58.83
N VAL A 599 -8.93 -14.41 57.64
CA VAL A 599 -8.41 -13.91 56.37
C VAL A 599 -8.73 -12.41 56.22
N TRP A 600 -9.99 -12.00 56.40
CA TRP A 600 -10.40 -10.59 56.41
C TRP A 600 -9.58 -9.78 57.42
N MET A 601 -9.44 -10.28 58.65
CA MET A 601 -8.72 -9.59 59.71
C MET A 601 -7.22 -9.39 59.39
N ARG A 602 -6.60 -10.32 58.66
CA ARG A 602 -5.21 -10.19 58.23
C ARG A 602 -5.04 -9.16 57.12
N ALA A 603 -6.07 -8.98 56.30
CA ALA A 603 -6.06 -8.07 55.18
C ALA A 603 -6.67 -6.70 55.50
N TYR A 604 -7.31 -6.50 56.66
CA TYR A 604 -7.93 -5.23 57.04
C TYR A 604 -6.98 -4.02 56.87
N GLY A 605 -7.42 -3.05 56.07
CA GLY A 605 -6.65 -1.87 55.68
C GLY A 605 -5.78 -2.04 54.43
N ALA A 606 -5.79 -3.22 53.80
CA ALA A 606 -5.15 -3.44 52.50
C ALA A 606 -5.94 -2.74 51.39
N ILE A 607 -5.21 -2.26 50.38
CA ILE A 607 -5.74 -1.57 49.20
C ILE A 607 -5.06 -2.19 47.98
N ALA A 608 -5.86 -2.57 46.99
CA ALA A 608 -5.41 -3.30 45.80
C ALA A 608 -4.31 -2.50 45.09
N SER A 609 -3.28 -3.18 44.56
CA SER A 609 -2.23 -2.50 43.81
C SER A 609 -2.79 -2.07 42.47
N GLN A 610 -3.28 -0.83 42.43
CA GLN A 610 -3.73 -0.20 41.20
C GLN A 610 -2.67 -0.41 40.11
N PRO A 611 -3.03 -0.93 38.91
CA PRO A 611 -2.17 -0.73 37.77
C PRO A 611 -1.94 0.77 37.66
N VAL A 612 -0.68 1.18 37.55
CA VAL A 612 -0.36 2.56 37.26
C VAL A 612 -0.91 2.81 35.86
N VAL A 613 -2.16 3.28 35.77
CA VAL A 613 -2.64 3.98 34.60
C VAL A 613 -1.72 5.19 34.53
N ALA A 614 -0.68 5.10 33.72
CA ALA A 614 0.03 6.28 33.29
C ALA A 614 -1.05 7.19 32.75
N ILE A 615 -1.32 8.28 33.44
CA ILE A 615 -2.08 9.40 32.90
C ILE A 615 -1.30 9.80 31.64
N VAL A 616 -1.70 9.22 30.51
CA VAL A 616 -1.36 9.74 29.19
C VAL A 616 -1.91 11.15 29.26
N PRO A 617 -1.05 12.20 29.21
CA PRO A 617 -1.54 13.55 29.20
C PRO A 617 -2.56 13.64 28.08
N GLU A 618 -3.81 14.01 28.39
CA GLU A 618 -4.83 14.22 27.37
C GLU A 618 -4.18 15.05 26.26
N PRO A 619 -4.22 14.60 24.99
CA PRO A 619 -3.63 15.40 23.94
C PRO A 619 -4.30 16.76 24.01
N THR A 620 -3.50 17.82 24.01
CA THR A 620 -3.94 19.22 23.96
C THR A 620 -4.77 19.56 22.71
N SER A 621 -5.19 18.55 21.93
CA SER A 621 -6.08 18.61 20.77
C SER A 621 -7.48 19.13 21.12
N CYS A 622 -7.99 18.96 22.35
CA CYS A 622 -9.26 19.60 22.75
C CYS A 622 -9.15 21.14 22.85
N ILE A 623 -7.97 21.65 23.25
CA ILE A 623 -7.70 23.10 23.26
C ILE A 623 -7.47 23.62 21.83
N LEU A 624 -6.88 22.81 20.94
CA LEU A 624 -6.78 23.12 19.50
C LEU A 624 -8.17 23.12 18.83
N ALA A 625 -9.04 22.14 19.06
CA ALA A 625 -10.38 22.12 18.50
C ALA A 625 -11.23 23.33 18.96
N CYS A 626 -11.10 23.73 20.24
CA CYS A 626 -11.79 24.92 20.75
C CYS A 626 -11.24 26.24 20.19
N THR A 627 -9.92 26.33 19.92
CA THR A 627 -9.31 27.53 19.32
C THR A 627 -9.61 27.66 17.82
N TRP A 628 -9.70 26.55 17.08
CA TRP A 628 -10.11 26.54 15.67
C TRP A 628 -11.60 26.88 15.50
N ALA A 629 -12.48 26.39 16.38
CA ALA A 629 -13.89 26.77 16.39
C ALA A 629 -14.09 28.28 16.66
N TRP A 630 -13.30 28.86 17.55
CA TRP A 630 -13.30 30.30 17.83
C TRP A 630 -12.76 31.14 16.66
N LEU A 631 -11.69 30.71 15.99
CA LEU A 631 -11.12 31.39 14.81
C LEU A 631 -12.05 31.30 13.59
N ALA A 632 -12.77 30.19 13.41
CA ALA A 632 -13.77 30.04 12.36
C ALA A 632 -15.01 30.92 12.60
N ALA A 633 -15.48 31.03 13.86
CA ALA A 633 -16.57 31.92 14.23
C ALA A 633 -16.19 33.41 14.07
N ALA A 634 -14.97 33.80 14.46
CA ALA A 634 -14.47 35.16 14.30
C ALA A 634 -14.31 35.58 12.81
N ARG A 635 -13.92 34.65 11.93
CA ARG A 635 -13.85 34.90 10.48
C ARG A 635 -15.22 35.04 9.82
N LYS A 636 -16.26 34.40 10.34
CA LYS A 636 -17.64 34.52 9.81
C LYS A 636 -18.24 35.89 10.15
N VAL A 637 -18.04 36.37 11.38
CA VAL A 637 -18.52 37.70 11.83
C VAL A 637 -17.81 38.84 11.08
N ALA A 638 -16.52 38.71 10.78
CA ALA A 638 -15.77 39.73 10.01
C ALA A 638 -16.15 39.79 8.51
N ARG A 639 -16.78 38.74 7.96
CA ARG A 639 -17.24 38.70 6.56
C ARG A 639 -18.63 39.31 6.39
N ASP A 640 -19.44 39.30 7.44
CA ASP A 640 -20.82 39.81 7.45
C ASP A 640 -20.92 41.24 8.00
N SER A 641 -19.79 41.89 8.31
CA SER A 641 -19.73 43.26 8.84
C SER A 641 -18.81 44.18 8.03
N VAL A 642 -19.15 44.38 6.76
CA VAL A 642 -18.78 45.60 6.01
C VAL A 642 -20.02 46.03 5.19
N PRO A 643 -20.59 47.22 5.42
CA PRO A 643 -21.69 47.76 4.61
C PRO A 643 -21.24 48.19 3.21
#